data_AF-A0A431UWZ8-F1
#
_entry.id   AF-A0A431UWZ8-F1
#
_cell.length_a   1.000
_cell.length_b   1.000
_cell.length_c   1.000
_cell.angle_alpha   90.00
_cell.angle_beta   90.00
_cell.angle_gamma   90.00
#
_symmetry.space_group_name_H-M   'P 1'
#
loop_
_entity.id
_entity.type
_entity.pdbx_description
1 polymer ?
#
loop_
_entity_poly.entity_id
_entity_poly.type
_entity_poly.pdbx_seq_one_letter_code
_entity_poly.pdbx_strand_id
1 'polypeptide(L)'
;MQKYVKHIFLILIAVLAFAAPSNAQAANDDIKIIDIPQNHQSKNQIAALLELDILQVDPDFQFRPKSRITKGEAEQAINRALQISQSSKRYKEVKNLFQNREINTESNTMPITYKELTGELVQGYLIYTYNENLNVDFINNIIMSTNNEDNSQYVTRAEFASVLYNFLNEIHRIPETEKLLVNETNYSPSFQLSNDTVYFAKIPALVEEDIYLRAPEQLKLISEDSIDFGHATDHQFIYLVGTIGSKATVTIRTFNNGDYFVFTRFDNLTGYHQKIDLIQIEQNVQTNHLYRYDRYPIIRDDETVFGQDITSYPTGLLRITKEDGSIEEQMIGKAYKSVQLSMEYEDGGKSLMRNLLAESESLSFAQVGNSFLSINTLSSSGHDIVEHWVMNSDNALFKTDSHREEWMKETAEYYIKRNNWYTAEGPLNKMATSTEPLPKSGHGYGRNLLLVKEDRALALYKQQGDRYFENLVHNSFVNLDIFKGDRTYWQTEVTSTYLKGLYNITAPFIDTRFNEQIALFYYNSGELFNVKDYKEPLRNYADLLVSQKEQGHIIEVDEDSFYISDYFPIIQKVTTHSSMNHVLGGMNLLLLAYQEFGDEKYLVTARAIMTAIEKDQHKWIRDNGDIWYKISSDGTLVGDDYQHLTLEDLINAYKFWSKIDPTYLTTIEEMIASKSSYLSSETLGYTTKIYNGLKDIGMLQYLPKGEERTDAK
;
A
#
# COMPACT_ATOMS: atom_id res chain seq x y z
N MET A 1 12.29 -58.29 -30.99
CA MET A 1 13.23 -59.37 -31.38
C MET A 1 14.58 -58.77 -31.77
N GLN A 2 15.60 -59.62 -31.91
CA GLN A 2 16.97 -59.48 -32.47
C GLN A 2 17.39 -58.12 -33.12
N LYS A 3 18.60 -57.55 -32.88
CA LYS A 3 20.00 -58.07 -32.98
C LYS A 3 20.45 -58.38 -34.43
N TYR A 4 21.72 -58.27 -34.86
CA TYR A 4 23.01 -57.85 -34.23
C TYR A 4 23.50 -56.51 -34.86
N VAL A 5 24.74 -56.08 -35.16
CA VAL A 5 26.17 -56.55 -35.24
C VAL A 5 27.02 -55.27 -34.95
N LYS A 6 28.06 -55.16 -34.09
CA LYS A 6 29.38 -55.82 -33.94
C LYS A 6 30.36 -55.58 -35.11
N HIS A 7 31.68 -55.34 -34.96
CA HIS A 7 32.59 -55.08 -33.82
C HIS A 7 34.00 -54.67 -34.34
N ILE A 8 34.83 -53.99 -33.50
CA ILE A 8 36.31 -54.12 -33.29
C ILE A 8 36.70 -53.08 -32.20
N PHE A 9 37.23 -53.41 -31.00
CA PHE A 9 38.58 -53.90 -30.57
C PHE A 9 39.70 -52.82 -30.67
N LEU A 10 40.67 -52.60 -29.74
CA LEU A 10 41.19 -53.21 -28.48
C LEU A 10 41.53 -52.03 -27.47
N ILE A 11 41.21 -52.05 -26.16
CA ILE A 11 41.91 -52.62 -24.95
C ILE A 11 42.98 -51.74 -24.24
N LEU A 12 42.80 -51.55 -22.90
CA LEU A 12 43.70 -51.02 -21.84
C LEU A 12 44.28 -49.58 -22.04
N ILE A 13 44.68 -48.82 -21.01
CA ILE A 13 45.14 -49.11 -19.64
C ILE A 13 44.27 -48.43 -18.57
N ALA A 14 44.15 -49.04 -17.38
CA ALA A 14 43.56 -48.40 -16.19
C ALA A 14 44.65 -47.81 -15.27
N VAL A 15 44.44 -46.59 -14.77
CA VAL A 15 45.20 -46.00 -13.65
C VAL A 15 44.21 -45.68 -12.54
N LEU A 16 44.37 -46.34 -11.39
CA LEU A 16 43.64 -46.03 -10.16
C LEU A 16 44.25 -44.78 -9.51
N ALA A 17 43.77 -43.61 -9.92
CA ALA A 17 43.95 -42.40 -9.12
C ALA A 17 42.91 -42.40 -8.00
N PHE A 18 43.35 -42.38 -6.73
CA PHE A 18 42.47 -42.06 -5.62
C PHE A 18 42.01 -40.60 -5.77
N ALA A 19 40.74 -40.40 -6.11
CA ALA A 19 40.10 -39.11 -5.91
C ALA A 19 39.97 -38.88 -4.39
N ALA A 20 40.93 -38.16 -3.82
CA ALA A 20 40.67 -37.44 -2.58
C ALA A 20 39.45 -36.53 -2.79
N PRO A 21 38.64 -36.25 -1.76
CA PRO A 21 37.59 -35.25 -1.89
C PRO A 21 38.24 -33.95 -2.38
N SER A 22 37.70 -33.39 -3.46
CA SER A 22 38.13 -32.08 -3.93
C SER A 22 37.87 -31.10 -2.80
N ASN A 23 38.92 -30.44 -2.30
CA ASN A 23 38.77 -29.26 -1.47
C ASN A 23 37.98 -28.24 -2.30
N ALA A 24 36.68 -28.16 -2.06
CA ALA A 24 35.91 -27.00 -2.44
C ALA A 24 36.57 -25.82 -1.74
N GLN A 25 37.14 -24.91 -2.52
CA GLN A 25 37.67 -23.67 -1.99
C GLN A 25 36.45 -22.85 -1.58
N ALA A 26 36.06 -22.98 -0.32
CA ALA A 26 34.92 -22.27 0.24
C ALA A 26 35.10 -20.78 -0.03
N ALA A 27 34.06 -20.15 -0.57
CA ALA A 27 33.92 -18.72 -0.38
C ALA A 27 33.75 -18.48 1.13
N ASN A 28 34.35 -17.42 1.65
CA ASN A 28 33.96 -16.89 2.95
C ASN A 28 32.56 -16.29 2.80
N ASP A 29 31.52 -17.12 2.95
CA ASP A 29 30.17 -16.64 3.23
C ASP A 29 30.16 -16.14 4.69
N ASP A 30 30.79 -14.97 4.90
CA ASP A 30 30.94 -14.35 6.22
C ASP A 30 29.56 -14.22 6.88
N ILE A 31 29.51 -14.42 8.21
CA ILE A 31 28.25 -14.68 8.89
C ILE A 31 27.40 -13.41 8.97
N LYS A 32 26.14 -13.51 8.52
CA LYS A 32 25.19 -12.40 8.43
C LYS A 32 24.45 -12.20 9.76
N ILE A 33 25.04 -11.37 10.64
CA ILE A 33 24.57 -11.15 12.01
C ILE A 33 24.88 -9.71 12.48
N ILE A 34 23.85 -9.00 12.96
CA ILE A 34 23.89 -7.56 13.28
C ILE A 34 24.29 -7.31 14.74
N ASP A 35 23.77 -8.09 15.67
CA ASP A 35 23.74 -7.76 17.11
C ASP A 35 24.87 -8.39 17.94
N ILE A 36 25.82 -9.07 17.28
CA ILE A 36 27.02 -9.65 17.90
C ILE A 36 28.26 -8.84 17.47
N PRO A 37 28.72 -7.86 18.28
CA PRO A 37 29.89 -7.07 17.94
C PRO A 37 31.17 -7.92 17.99
N GLN A 38 32.21 -7.48 17.28
CA GLN A 38 33.47 -8.20 17.08
C GLN A 38 34.22 -8.60 18.38
N ASN A 39 33.89 -7.95 19.51
CA ASN A 39 34.43 -8.16 20.85
C ASN A 39 33.50 -8.93 21.81
N HIS A 40 32.36 -9.46 21.33
CA HIS A 40 31.41 -10.19 22.17
C HIS A 40 32.03 -11.52 22.69
N GLN A 41 31.87 -11.80 23.99
CA GLN A 41 32.55 -12.91 24.67
C GLN A 41 32.26 -14.30 24.07
N SER A 42 31.04 -14.51 23.55
CA SER A 42 30.61 -15.75 22.91
C SER A 42 30.69 -15.71 21.38
N LYS A 43 31.33 -14.71 20.77
CA LYS A 43 31.27 -14.49 19.31
C LYS A 43 31.69 -15.74 18.53
N ASN A 44 32.84 -16.32 18.86
CA ASN A 44 33.41 -17.43 18.11
C ASN A 44 32.53 -18.70 18.24
N GLN A 45 31.96 -18.93 19.42
CA GLN A 45 31.06 -20.04 19.71
C GLN A 45 29.72 -19.90 18.96
N ILE A 46 29.15 -18.69 18.95
CA ILE A 46 27.95 -18.37 18.16
C ILE A 46 28.26 -18.57 16.66
N ALA A 47 29.35 -17.97 16.17
CA ALA A 47 29.77 -18.03 14.78
C ALA A 47 29.94 -19.50 14.29
N ALA A 48 30.71 -20.32 15.01
CA ALA A 48 30.93 -21.71 14.65
C ALA A 48 29.64 -22.55 14.62
N LEU A 49 28.69 -22.26 15.51
CA LEU A 49 27.40 -22.97 15.54
C LEU A 49 26.43 -22.48 14.46
N LEU A 50 26.60 -21.27 13.92
CA LEU A 50 25.87 -20.76 12.76
C LEU A 50 26.44 -21.32 11.45
N GLU A 51 27.77 -21.35 11.30
CA GLU A 51 28.47 -21.96 10.15
C GLU A 51 28.08 -23.44 9.94
N LEU A 52 27.83 -24.16 11.03
CA LEU A 52 27.45 -25.58 11.03
C LEU A 52 25.92 -25.83 10.92
N ASP A 53 25.09 -24.80 10.73
CA ASP A 53 23.60 -24.84 10.81
C ASP A 53 23.09 -25.57 12.07
N ILE A 54 23.78 -25.39 13.21
CA ILE A 54 23.33 -25.93 14.51
C ILE A 54 22.40 -24.92 15.19
N LEU A 55 22.82 -23.66 15.16
CA LEU A 55 22.03 -22.48 15.51
C LEU A 55 21.61 -21.74 14.24
N GLN A 56 20.64 -20.85 14.35
CA GLN A 56 20.24 -19.93 13.29
C GLN A 56 20.11 -18.51 13.83
N VAL A 57 20.23 -17.55 12.92
CA VAL A 57 19.92 -16.13 13.15
C VAL A 57 18.44 -15.93 12.77
N ASP A 58 17.74 -15.03 13.46
CA ASP A 58 16.34 -14.74 13.14
C ASP A 58 16.25 -13.91 11.83
N PRO A 59 15.09 -13.84 11.13
CA PRO A 59 14.98 -13.20 9.81
C PRO A 59 15.39 -11.73 9.72
N ASP A 60 15.49 -11.01 10.84
CA ASP A 60 16.01 -9.64 10.90
C ASP A 60 17.53 -9.56 11.13
N PHE A 61 18.26 -10.63 10.83
CA PHE A 61 19.69 -10.82 11.05
C PHE A 61 20.16 -10.57 12.50
N GLN A 62 19.28 -10.73 13.50
CA GLN A 62 19.63 -10.68 14.93
C GLN A 62 19.59 -12.08 15.56
N PHE A 63 20.57 -12.39 16.40
CA PHE A 63 20.68 -13.63 17.16
C PHE A 63 20.15 -13.52 18.59
N ARG A 64 19.97 -12.29 19.09
CA ARG A 64 19.40 -11.96 20.40
C ARG A 64 20.17 -12.64 21.53
N PRO A 65 21.47 -12.35 21.73
CA PRO A 65 22.34 -13.08 22.66
C PRO A 65 21.80 -13.12 24.10
N LYS A 66 21.02 -12.12 24.52
CA LYS A 66 20.40 -11.99 25.84
C LYS A 66 18.98 -12.55 25.94
N SER A 67 18.32 -12.85 24.83
CA SER A 67 17.02 -13.53 24.86
C SER A 67 17.21 -14.94 25.42
N ARG A 68 16.20 -15.40 26.17
CA ARG A 68 16.18 -16.76 26.72
C ARG A 68 15.93 -17.76 25.60
N ILE A 69 16.70 -18.84 25.55
CA ILE A 69 16.44 -19.93 24.60
C ILE A 69 15.29 -20.80 25.14
N THR A 70 14.36 -21.16 24.27
CA THR A 70 13.25 -22.05 24.57
C THR A 70 13.67 -23.53 24.57
N LYS A 71 12.86 -24.38 25.19
CA LYS A 71 13.09 -25.83 25.19
C LYS A 71 13.04 -26.43 23.78
N GLY A 72 12.18 -25.89 22.90
CA GLY A 72 12.09 -26.28 21.50
C GLY A 72 13.36 -25.95 20.70
N GLU A 73 13.86 -24.71 20.78
CA GLU A 73 15.11 -24.30 20.14
C GLU A 73 16.31 -25.14 20.63
N ALA A 74 16.40 -25.36 21.95
CA ALA A 74 17.47 -26.15 22.56
C ALA A 74 17.44 -27.62 22.09
N GLU A 75 16.27 -28.28 22.11
CA GLU A 75 16.13 -29.64 21.59
C GLU A 75 16.47 -29.72 20.09
N GLN A 76 16.06 -28.75 19.27
CA GLN A 76 16.36 -28.73 17.84
C GLN A 76 17.87 -28.57 17.57
N ALA A 77 18.53 -27.62 18.23
CA ALA A 77 19.97 -27.40 18.08
C ALA A 77 20.80 -28.62 18.52
N ILE A 78 20.46 -29.25 19.65
CA ILE A 78 21.13 -30.47 20.13
C ILE A 78 20.92 -31.63 19.14
N ASN A 79 19.69 -31.82 18.63
CA ASN A 79 19.42 -32.85 17.62
C ASN A 79 20.20 -32.63 16.32
N ARG A 80 20.34 -31.38 15.83
CA ARG A 80 21.15 -31.05 14.64
C ARG A 80 22.63 -31.34 14.88
N ALA A 81 23.19 -30.82 15.97
CA ALA A 81 24.61 -30.99 16.31
C ALA A 81 25.06 -32.45 16.42
N LEU A 82 24.18 -33.31 16.94
CA LEU A 82 24.41 -34.75 17.12
C LEU A 82 23.85 -35.61 15.97
N GLN A 83 23.29 -35.01 14.93
CA GLN A 83 22.69 -35.68 13.76
C GLN A 83 21.62 -36.72 14.14
N ILE A 84 20.83 -36.42 15.16
CA ILE A 84 19.83 -37.32 15.74
C ILE A 84 18.55 -37.32 14.91
N SER A 85 18.23 -38.47 14.29
CA SER A 85 16.95 -38.64 13.60
C SER A 85 15.82 -38.98 14.59
N GLN A 86 14.89 -38.04 14.76
CA GLN A 86 13.71 -38.19 15.64
C GLN A 86 12.75 -39.32 15.20
N SER A 87 12.83 -39.78 13.94
CA SER A 87 12.03 -40.92 13.46
C SER A 87 12.53 -42.25 14.03
N SER A 88 13.80 -42.32 14.46
CA SER A 88 14.49 -43.54 14.85
C SER A 88 13.85 -44.21 16.06
N LYS A 89 13.87 -45.55 16.06
CA LYS A 89 13.41 -46.38 17.19
C LYS A 89 14.17 -46.01 18.48
N ARG A 90 15.47 -45.74 18.36
CA ARG A 90 16.37 -45.33 19.45
C ARG A 90 16.00 -43.99 20.09
N TYR A 91 15.69 -42.96 19.31
CA TYR A 91 15.22 -41.67 19.84
C TYR A 91 13.94 -41.86 20.67
N LYS A 92 12.99 -42.67 20.18
CA LYS A 92 11.75 -43.00 20.89
C LYS A 92 12.02 -43.81 22.17
N GLU A 93 12.90 -44.81 22.11
CA GLU A 93 13.27 -45.62 23.27
C GLU A 93 13.93 -44.80 24.39
N VAL A 94 14.87 -43.90 24.05
CA VAL A 94 15.52 -43.06 25.06
C VAL A 94 14.58 -41.95 25.55
N LYS A 95 13.81 -41.29 24.68
CA LYS A 95 12.84 -40.26 25.11
C LYS A 95 11.76 -40.86 26.02
N ASN A 96 11.37 -42.12 25.82
CA ASN A 96 10.48 -42.86 26.73
C ASN A 96 11.12 -43.14 28.11
N LEU A 97 12.44 -43.33 28.21
CA LEU A 97 13.12 -43.53 29.51
C LEU A 97 13.13 -42.26 30.38
N PHE A 98 13.08 -41.07 29.76
CA PHE A 98 13.02 -39.78 30.46
C PHE A 98 11.59 -39.20 30.56
N GLN A 99 10.61 -39.78 29.85
CA GLN A 99 9.20 -39.34 29.90
C GLN A 99 8.48 -39.80 31.18
N ASN A 100 8.52 -38.92 32.19
CA ASN A 100 7.52 -38.83 33.25
C ASN A 100 6.87 -37.42 33.27
N ARG A 101 6.76 -36.81 32.09
CA ARG A 101 6.15 -35.50 31.83
C ARG A 101 5.33 -35.58 30.54
N GLU A 102 4.06 -35.19 30.61
CA GLU A 102 3.21 -35.04 29.44
C GLU A 102 3.67 -33.83 28.61
N ILE A 103 3.95 -34.03 27.32
CA ILE A 103 4.41 -32.95 26.43
C ILE A 103 3.19 -32.27 25.80
N ASN A 104 2.63 -31.30 26.54
CA ASN A 104 1.75 -30.29 25.95
C ASN A 104 2.58 -29.42 25.00
N THR A 105 2.04 -29.00 23.85
CA THR A 105 2.78 -28.15 22.89
C THR A 105 3.24 -26.82 23.51
N GLU A 106 2.51 -26.31 24.50
CA GLU A 106 2.85 -25.15 25.33
C GLU A 106 4.18 -25.29 26.09
N SER A 107 4.68 -26.51 26.37
CA SER A 107 5.94 -26.67 27.11
C SER A 107 7.18 -26.29 26.29
N ASN A 108 7.07 -26.30 24.96
CA ASN A 108 8.23 -26.15 24.08
C ASN A 108 8.61 -24.69 23.84
N THR A 109 7.66 -23.75 23.96
CA THR A 109 7.89 -22.29 23.90
C THR A 109 8.36 -21.70 25.24
N MET A 110 8.40 -22.50 26.31
CA MET A 110 8.92 -22.07 27.61
C MET A 110 10.46 -22.01 27.58
N PRO A 111 11.08 -20.98 28.18
CA PRO A 111 12.52 -20.93 28.41
C PRO A 111 13.09 -22.17 29.11
N ILE A 112 14.29 -22.61 28.71
CA ILE A 112 15.00 -23.72 29.35
C ILE A 112 15.80 -23.24 30.56
N THR A 113 15.80 -24.02 31.65
CA THR A 113 16.67 -23.80 32.81
C THR A 113 18.00 -24.55 32.66
N TYR A 114 19.06 -24.11 33.34
CA TYR A 114 20.36 -24.81 33.30
C TYR A 114 20.24 -26.30 33.61
N LYS A 115 19.48 -26.67 34.64
CA LYS A 115 19.19 -28.07 35.01
C LYS A 115 18.51 -28.87 33.90
N GLU A 116 17.63 -28.24 33.13
CA GLU A 116 16.93 -28.90 32.01
C GLU A 116 17.83 -29.00 30.77
N LEU A 117 18.70 -28.01 30.53
CA LEU A 117 19.75 -28.09 29.53
C LEU A 117 20.74 -29.24 29.81
N THR A 118 21.12 -29.45 31.08
CA THR A 118 21.88 -30.65 31.49
C THR A 118 21.17 -31.93 31.03
N GLY A 119 19.86 -32.02 31.27
CA GLY A 119 19.04 -33.17 30.89
C GLY A 119 19.02 -33.43 29.38
N GLU A 120 18.78 -32.41 28.56
CA GLU A 120 18.76 -32.55 27.10
C GLU A 120 20.14 -32.91 26.52
N LEU A 121 21.23 -32.35 27.06
CA LEU A 121 22.59 -32.71 26.65
C LEU A 121 22.95 -34.16 27.03
N VAL A 122 22.59 -34.59 28.25
CA VAL A 122 22.72 -35.99 28.72
C VAL A 122 21.93 -36.94 27.82
N GLN A 123 20.67 -36.60 27.52
CA GLN A 123 19.78 -37.39 26.67
C GLN A 123 20.30 -37.48 25.22
N GLY A 124 20.71 -36.35 24.64
CA GLY A 124 21.33 -36.29 23.32
C GLY A 124 22.61 -37.14 23.25
N TYR A 125 23.49 -37.03 24.23
CA TYR A 125 24.73 -37.80 24.30
C TYR A 125 24.49 -39.32 24.38
N LEU A 126 23.45 -39.77 25.09
CA LEU A 126 23.01 -41.17 25.11
C LEU A 126 22.44 -41.62 23.76
N ILE A 127 21.68 -40.76 23.07
CA ILE A 127 21.12 -41.03 21.73
C ILE A 127 22.21 -40.98 20.64
N TYR A 128 23.36 -40.37 20.92
CA TYR A 128 24.56 -40.43 20.10
C TYR A 128 25.41 -41.69 20.38
N THR A 129 26.04 -41.80 21.55
CA THR A 129 27.20 -42.70 21.80
C THR A 129 26.94 -44.21 21.89
N TYR A 130 25.75 -44.64 22.32
CA TYR A 130 25.36 -46.06 22.44
C TYR A 130 26.25 -46.86 23.42
N ASN A 131 26.52 -46.30 24.61
CA ASN A 131 27.24 -47.02 25.66
C ASN A 131 26.80 -46.54 27.06
N GLU A 132 26.82 -47.45 28.05
CA GLU A 132 26.19 -47.21 29.37
C GLU A 132 27.03 -46.36 30.33
N ASN A 133 28.30 -46.10 30.01
CA ASN A 133 29.22 -45.30 30.84
C ASN A 133 29.03 -43.80 30.64
N LEU A 134 27.90 -43.29 31.14
CA LEU A 134 27.56 -41.87 31.13
C LEU A 134 28.37 -41.12 32.20
N ASN A 135 29.38 -40.34 31.79
CA ASN A 135 30.07 -39.43 32.70
C ASN A 135 29.22 -38.16 32.91
N VAL A 136 28.26 -38.25 33.85
CA VAL A 136 27.37 -37.12 34.19
C VAL A 136 28.16 -35.96 34.80
N ASP A 137 29.22 -36.25 35.56
CA ASP A 137 30.08 -35.23 36.16
C ASP A 137 30.83 -34.39 35.10
N PHE A 138 31.20 -34.99 33.96
CA PHE A 138 31.76 -34.27 32.81
C PHE A 138 30.77 -33.24 32.23
N ILE A 139 29.50 -33.60 32.04
CA ILE A 139 28.47 -32.65 31.54
C ILE A 139 28.17 -31.57 32.59
N ASN A 140 28.12 -31.95 33.88
CA ASN A 140 27.98 -31.00 34.99
C ASN A 140 29.16 -30.01 35.06
N ASN A 141 30.40 -30.48 34.83
CA ASN A 141 31.60 -29.65 34.83
C ASN A 141 31.65 -28.68 33.64
N ILE A 142 31.21 -29.08 32.45
CA ILE A 142 31.04 -28.17 31.30
C ILE A 142 30.08 -27.04 31.66
N ILE A 143 28.94 -27.36 32.29
CA ILE A 143 27.94 -26.36 32.67
C ILE A 143 28.44 -25.46 33.82
N MET A 144 29.07 -26.02 34.85
CA MET A 144 29.67 -25.23 35.94
C MET A 144 30.87 -24.37 35.48
N SER A 145 31.54 -24.70 34.37
CA SER A 145 32.54 -23.80 33.76
C SER A 145 31.94 -22.51 33.19
N THR A 146 30.62 -22.46 33.00
CA THR A 146 29.89 -21.27 32.51
C THR A 146 29.23 -20.44 33.62
N ASN A 147 29.97 -20.17 34.70
CA ASN A 147 29.72 -19.09 35.69
C ASN A 147 28.25 -18.90 36.16
N ASN A 148 27.55 -19.97 36.56
CA ASN A 148 26.28 -19.85 37.28
C ASN A 148 26.21 -20.90 38.40
N GLU A 149 26.09 -20.42 39.65
CA GLU A 149 25.97 -21.28 40.85
C GLU A 149 24.51 -21.73 41.12
N ASP A 150 23.51 -21.12 40.44
CA ASP A 150 22.10 -21.47 40.55
C ASP A 150 21.56 -22.19 39.29
N ASN A 151 21.41 -23.51 39.41
CA ASN A 151 20.88 -24.38 38.35
C ASN A 151 19.38 -24.15 38.00
N SER A 152 18.67 -23.28 38.73
CA SER A 152 17.28 -22.89 38.43
C SER A 152 17.17 -21.70 37.47
N GLN A 153 18.26 -20.99 37.18
CA GLN A 153 18.27 -19.86 36.25
C GLN A 153 17.97 -20.31 34.81
N TYR A 154 17.29 -19.43 34.05
CA TYR A 154 17.03 -19.60 32.62
C TYR A 154 18.25 -19.27 31.77
N VAL A 155 18.50 -20.06 30.73
CA VAL A 155 19.67 -19.92 29.84
C VAL A 155 19.37 -18.94 28.70
N THR A 156 20.31 -18.05 28.40
CA THR A 156 20.26 -17.15 27.21
C THR A 156 20.81 -17.82 25.95
N ARG A 157 20.46 -17.31 24.76
CA ARG A 157 20.98 -17.83 23.47
C ARG A 157 22.51 -17.80 23.41
N ALA A 158 23.17 -16.81 24.01
CA ALA A 158 24.65 -16.75 24.08
C ALA A 158 25.26 -17.73 25.09
N GLU A 159 24.65 -17.95 26.26
CA GLU A 159 25.10 -18.96 27.23
C GLU A 159 24.93 -20.37 26.65
N PHE A 160 23.79 -20.65 26.01
CA PHE A 160 23.53 -21.92 25.34
C PHE A 160 24.53 -22.19 24.21
N ALA A 161 24.82 -21.19 23.36
CA ALA A 161 25.84 -21.31 22.32
C ALA A 161 27.22 -21.66 22.92
N SER A 162 27.62 -21.01 24.01
CA SER A 162 28.88 -21.32 24.71
C SER A 162 28.91 -22.73 25.29
N VAL A 163 27.84 -23.17 25.97
CA VAL A 163 27.74 -24.54 26.55
C VAL A 163 27.73 -25.61 25.46
N LEU A 164 26.94 -25.42 24.40
CA LEU A 164 26.82 -26.37 23.30
C LEU A 164 28.12 -26.49 22.50
N TYR A 165 28.77 -25.36 22.21
CA TYR A 165 30.09 -25.36 21.56
C TYR A 165 31.13 -26.13 22.39
N ASN A 166 31.24 -25.84 23.69
CA ASN A 166 32.19 -26.51 24.58
C ASN A 166 31.92 -28.03 24.65
N PHE A 167 30.67 -28.44 24.81
CA PHE A 167 30.26 -29.85 24.80
C PHE A 167 30.65 -30.55 23.48
N LEU A 168 30.40 -29.91 22.33
CA LEU A 168 30.72 -30.48 21.03
C LEU A 168 32.23 -30.55 20.75
N ASN A 169 33.00 -29.58 21.22
CA ASN A 169 34.47 -29.60 21.16
C ASN A 169 35.06 -30.77 21.94
N GLU A 170 34.61 -30.97 23.19
CA GLU A 170 35.04 -32.07 24.05
C GLU A 170 34.71 -33.46 23.47
N ILE A 171 33.58 -33.61 22.76
CA ILE A 171 33.23 -34.87 22.06
C ILE A 171 33.75 -34.94 20.61
N HIS A 172 34.65 -34.02 20.24
CA HIS A 172 35.31 -33.91 18.94
C HIS A 172 34.34 -33.86 17.74
N ARG A 173 33.27 -33.07 17.87
CA ARG A 173 32.21 -32.86 16.88
C ARG A 173 32.23 -31.49 16.20
N ILE A 174 33.11 -30.58 16.62
CA ILE A 174 33.42 -29.30 15.97
C ILE A 174 34.89 -29.33 15.52
N PRO A 175 35.24 -28.88 14.30
CA PRO A 175 36.64 -28.73 13.87
C PRO A 175 37.34 -27.58 14.62
N GLU A 176 38.67 -27.57 14.67
CA GLU A 176 39.41 -26.41 15.19
C GLU A 176 39.14 -25.18 14.29
N THR A 177 38.26 -24.29 14.75
CA THR A 177 37.83 -23.13 13.96
C THR A 177 38.92 -22.06 13.88
N GLU A 178 39.21 -21.59 12.67
CA GLU A 178 39.91 -20.32 12.48
C GLU A 178 39.06 -19.14 13.01
N LYS A 179 39.63 -17.92 12.99
CA LYS A 179 38.93 -16.73 13.51
C LYS A 179 37.84 -16.26 12.52
N LEU A 180 36.66 -16.86 12.64
CA LEU A 180 35.46 -16.43 11.92
C LEU A 180 35.22 -14.92 12.05
N LEU A 181 34.95 -14.29 10.91
CA LEU A 181 34.61 -12.89 10.79
C LEU A 181 33.08 -12.74 10.76
N VAL A 182 32.58 -11.81 11.57
CA VAL A 182 31.24 -11.25 11.40
C VAL A 182 31.33 -10.14 10.36
N ASN A 183 30.35 -10.04 9.46
CA ASN A 183 30.31 -8.99 8.45
C ASN A 183 30.40 -7.57 9.06
N GLU A 184 30.97 -6.63 8.30
CA GLU A 184 30.70 -5.22 8.57
C GLU A 184 29.21 -4.93 8.34
N THR A 185 28.63 -4.17 9.26
CA THR A 185 27.20 -3.86 9.29
C THR A 185 27.01 -2.35 9.29
N ASN A 186 26.23 -1.85 8.33
CA ASN A 186 25.81 -0.45 8.23
C ASN A 186 24.31 -0.36 8.51
N TYR A 187 23.85 0.67 9.22
CA TYR A 187 22.42 0.83 9.53
C TYR A 187 21.99 2.30 9.56
N SER A 188 20.70 2.55 9.35
CA SER A 188 20.12 3.89 9.40
C SER A 188 20.18 4.45 10.84
N PRO A 189 20.22 5.79 11.02
CA PRO A 189 20.13 6.40 12.35
C PRO A 189 18.82 6.09 13.11
N SER A 190 17.79 5.63 12.39
CA SER A 190 16.50 5.18 12.94
C SER A 190 16.47 3.71 13.37
N PHE A 191 17.46 2.90 12.98
CA PHE A 191 17.50 1.46 13.25
C PHE A 191 17.79 1.16 14.73
N GLN A 192 17.13 0.13 15.27
CA GLN A 192 17.23 -0.24 16.69
C GLN A 192 17.36 -1.75 16.86
N LEU A 193 18.34 -2.18 17.66
CA LEU A 193 18.53 -3.57 18.04
C LEU A 193 17.46 -4.03 19.03
N SER A 194 16.91 -5.21 18.81
CA SER A 194 15.88 -5.83 19.66
C SER A 194 16.56 -6.92 20.49
N ASN A 195 16.65 -6.69 21.81
CA ASN A 195 17.20 -7.70 22.73
C ASN A 195 16.14 -8.72 23.17
N ASP A 196 14.86 -8.36 23.00
CA ASP A 196 13.68 -9.08 23.45
C ASP A 196 13.25 -10.17 22.47
N THR A 197 12.48 -11.13 22.99
CA THR A 197 11.82 -12.15 22.17
C THR A 197 10.77 -11.50 21.28
N VAL A 198 10.80 -11.83 20.00
CA VAL A 198 9.82 -11.42 18.99
C VAL A 198 9.38 -12.64 18.19
N TYR A 199 8.23 -12.52 17.54
CA TYR A 199 7.67 -13.53 16.65
C TYR A 199 7.69 -13.01 15.22
N PHE A 200 8.06 -13.90 14.30
CA PHE A 200 8.05 -13.64 12.86
C PHE A 200 6.95 -14.45 12.19
N ALA A 201 6.32 -13.86 11.19
CA ALA A 201 5.52 -14.58 10.23
C ALA A 201 6.02 -14.22 8.82
N LYS A 202 6.53 -15.22 8.09
CA LYS A 202 6.84 -15.05 6.67
C LYS A 202 5.52 -14.87 5.90
N ILE A 203 5.49 -13.92 4.99
CA ILE A 203 4.39 -13.80 4.02
C ILE A 203 4.57 -14.91 2.97
N PRO A 204 3.52 -15.67 2.58
CA PRO A 204 3.61 -16.65 1.51
C PRO A 204 4.24 -16.07 0.23
N ALA A 205 5.14 -16.84 -0.39
CA ALA A 205 5.98 -16.36 -1.48
C ALA A 205 5.15 -16.12 -2.77
N LEU A 206 4.95 -14.85 -3.10
CA LEU A 206 4.27 -14.36 -4.31
C LEU A 206 5.19 -13.54 -5.22
N VAL A 207 6.29 -13.03 -4.66
CA VAL A 207 7.33 -12.21 -5.29
C VAL A 207 8.70 -12.84 -4.96
N GLU A 208 9.80 -12.33 -5.51
CA GLU A 208 11.14 -12.90 -5.25
C GLU A 208 11.71 -12.47 -3.88
N GLU A 209 11.32 -11.29 -3.38
CA GLU A 209 11.85 -10.72 -2.15
C GLU A 209 11.27 -11.37 -0.88
N ASP A 210 12.10 -11.49 0.16
CA ASP A 210 11.77 -12.27 1.35
C ASP A 210 11.03 -11.40 2.38
N ILE A 211 9.68 -11.40 2.32
CA ILE A 211 8.83 -10.53 3.15
C ILE A 211 8.38 -11.20 4.47
N TYR A 212 8.51 -10.48 5.59
CA TYR A 212 8.11 -10.93 6.92
C TYR A 212 7.33 -9.85 7.69
N LEU A 213 6.40 -10.27 8.55
CA LEU A 213 5.95 -9.47 9.70
C LEU A 213 6.78 -9.84 10.94
N ARG A 214 7.12 -8.85 11.77
CA ARG A 214 7.75 -9.01 13.09
C ARG A 214 6.91 -8.30 14.17
N ALA A 215 6.63 -8.97 15.29
CA ALA A 215 5.90 -8.40 16.42
C ALA A 215 6.44 -8.93 17.78
N PRO A 216 6.26 -8.22 18.91
CA PRO A 216 6.59 -8.74 20.24
C PRO A 216 5.58 -9.79 20.74
N GLU A 217 4.39 -9.83 20.13
CA GLU A 217 3.29 -10.75 20.41
C GLU A 217 3.19 -11.83 19.32
N GLN A 218 2.59 -12.98 19.64
CA GLN A 218 2.47 -14.08 18.67
C GLN A 218 1.68 -13.67 17.42
N LEU A 219 2.23 -13.99 16.24
CA LEU A 219 1.58 -13.81 14.95
C LEU A 219 0.98 -15.15 14.47
N LYS A 220 -0.31 -15.16 14.17
CA LYS A 220 -1.00 -16.35 13.65
C LYS A 220 -1.85 -15.99 12.43
N LEU A 221 -1.53 -16.55 11.26
CA LEU A 221 -2.37 -16.43 10.07
C LEU A 221 -3.78 -16.98 10.36
N ILE A 222 -4.81 -16.19 10.05
CA ILE A 222 -6.23 -16.53 10.24
C ILE A 222 -7.07 -16.40 8.96
N SER A 223 -6.58 -15.68 7.95
CA SER A 223 -7.19 -15.61 6.63
C SER A 223 -6.13 -15.38 5.56
N GLU A 224 -6.33 -16.01 4.41
CA GLU A 224 -5.58 -15.82 3.17
C GLU A 224 -6.64 -15.76 2.05
N ASP A 225 -6.60 -14.73 1.22
CA ASP A 225 -7.58 -14.48 0.16
C ASP A 225 -6.92 -13.83 -1.07
N SER A 226 -7.54 -13.93 -2.24
CA SER A 226 -7.01 -13.35 -3.48
C SER A 226 -8.10 -12.90 -4.44
N ILE A 227 -7.94 -11.69 -5.00
CA ILE A 227 -8.92 -11.02 -5.87
C ILE A 227 -8.19 -10.57 -7.14
N ASP A 228 -8.60 -11.12 -8.28
CA ASP A 228 -8.09 -10.80 -9.62
C ASP A 228 -8.98 -9.74 -10.29
N PHE A 229 -8.38 -8.60 -10.65
CA PHE A 229 -9.04 -7.48 -11.36
C PHE A 229 -8.70 -7.48 -12.86
N GLY A 230 -8.00 -8.49 -13.37
CA GLY A 230 -7.58 -8.68 -14.77
C GLY A 230 -6.40 -7.82 -15.22
N HIS A 231 -6.13 -6.72 -14.51
CA HIS A 231 -5.01 -5.80 -14.73
C HIS A 231 -4.08 -5.71 -13.50
N ALA A 232 -4.50 -6.31 -12.39
CA ALA A 232 -3.83 -6.35 -11.10
C ALA A 232 -4.44 -7.48 -10.25
N THR A 233 -3.69 -8.01 -9.28
CA THR A 233 -4.19 -9.02 -8.34
C THR A 233 -3.85 -8.64 -6.91
N ASP A 234 -4.87 -8.57 -6.04
CA ASP A 234 -4.66 -8.47 -4.60
C ASP A 234 -4.50 -9.86 -4.00
N HIS A 235 -3.52 -10.02 -3.12
CA HIS A 235 -3.37 -11.16 -2.21
C HIS A 235 -3.33 -10.62 -0.78
N GLN A 236 -4.29 -11.04 0.04
CA GLN A 236 -4.48 -10.52 1.40
C GLN A 236 -4.21 -11.60 2.45
N PHE A 237 -3.32 -11.27 3.39
CA PHE A 237 -2.96 -12.12 4.52
C PHE A 237 -3.35 -11.42 5.83
N ILE A 238 -4.24 -12.04 6.61
CA ILE A 238 -4.67 -11.51 7.91
C ILE A 238 -4.09 -12.36 9.03
N TYR A 239 -3.31 -11.73 9.90
CA TYR A 239 -2.71 -12.33 11.08
C TYR A 239 -3.39 -11.81 12.35
N LEU A 240 -3.78 -12.72 13.24
CA LEU A 240 -4.07 -12.40 14.64
C LEU A 240 -2.76 -12.05 15.35
N VAL A 241 -2.79 -10.99 16.17
CA VAL A 241 -1.65 -10.45 16.93
C VAL A 241 -1.94 -10.63 18.43
N GLY A 242 -1.17 -11.48 19.08
CA GLY A 242 -1.40 -11.87 20.47
C GLY A 242 -2.73 -12.60 20.66
N THR A 243 -3.38 -12.39 21.81
CA THR A 243 -4.62 -13.08 22.19
C THR A 243 -5.88 -12.22 22.11
N ILE A 244 -5.76 -10.89 22.01
CA ILE A 244 -6.85 -9.93 22.26
C ILE A 244 -7.46 -9.41 20.94
N GLY A 245 -7.52 -10.26 19.92
CA GLY A 245 -8.26 -10.00 18.67
C GLY A 245 -7.69 -8.91 17.74
N SER A 246 -6.57 -8.28 18.08
CA SER A 246 -5.88 -7.30 17.23
C SER A 246 -5.37 -7.97 15.95
N LYS A 247 -5.36 -7.25 14.83
CA LYS A 247 -5.06 -7.83 13.50
C LYS A 247 -4.01 -7.05 12.73
N ALA A 248 -3.07 -7.77 12.15
CA ALA A 248 -2.21 -7.26 11.09
C ALA A 248 -2.69 -7.80 9.74
N THR A 249 -3.04 -6.91 8.82
CA THR A 249 -3.40 -7.25 7.45
C THR A 249 -2.29 -6.78 6.52
N VAL A 250 -1.75 -7.67 5.70
CA VAL A 250 -0.85 -7.34 4.59
C VAL A 250 -1.59 -7.65 3.30
N THR A 251 -1.70 -6.66 2.42
CA THR A 251 -2.20 -6.84 1.05
C THR A 251 -1.07 -6.58 0.07
N ILE A 252 -0.68 -7.60 -0.68
CA ILE A 252 0.24 -7.48 -1.81
C ILE A 252 -0.61 -7.31 -3.07
N ARG A 253 -0.47 -6.17 -3.75
CA ARG A 253 -1.16 -5.86 -5.02
C ARG A 253 -0.16 -5.92 -6.14
N THR A 254 -0.17 -6.99 -6.94
CA THR A 254 0.72 -7.16 -8.11
C THR A 254 0.08 -6.56 -9.36
N PHE A 255 0.92 -6.09 -10.30
CA PHE A 255 0.49 -5.53 -11.59
C PHE A 255 1.04 -6.34 -12.77
N ASN A 256 0.36 -6.23 -13.92
CA ASN A 256 0.76 -6.92 -15.16
C ASN A 256 2.14 -6.52 -15.71
N ASN A 257 2.77 -5.45 -15.19
CA ASN A 257 4.12 -5.01 -15.53
C ASN A 257 5.22 -5.58 -14.61
N GLY A 258 4.86 -6.40 -13.62
CA GLY A 258 5.76 -7.01 -12.62
C GLY A 258 5.83 -6.25 -11.29
N ASP A 259 5.49 -4.97 -11.25
CA ASP A 259 5.58 -4.16 -10.04
C ASP A 259 4.45 -4.47 -9.06
N TYR A 260 4.64 -4.11 -7.79
CA TYR A 260 3.64 -4.39 -6.76
C TYR A 260 3.63 -3.39 -5.60
N PHE A 261 2.46 -3.19 -4.99
CA PHE A 261 2.35 -2.54 -3.69
C PHE A 261 2.35 -3.58 -2.56
N VAL A 262 2.91 -3.19 -1.41
CA VAL A 262 2.67 -3.84 -0.12
C VAL A 262 1.97 -2.86 0.81
N PHE A 263 0.67 -3.04 1.00
CA PHE A 263 -0.10 -2.32 2.01
C PHE A 263 -0.03 -3.10 3.33
N THR A 264 0.32 -2.44 4.43
CA THR A 264 0.28 -3.03 5.78
C THR A 264 -0.62 -2.20 6.67
N ARG A 265 -1.55 -2.88 7.35
CA ARG A 265 -2.50 -2.29 8.29
C ARG A 265 -2.47 -3.06 9.61
N PHE A 266 -2.47 -2.35 10.74
CA PHE A 266 -2.55 -2.91 12.07
C PHE A 266 -3.72 -2.28 12.83
N ASP A 267 -4.80 -3.04 13.00
CA ASP A 267 -5.94 -2.70 13.84
C ASP A 267 -5.66 -3.19 15.28
N ASN A 268 -5.23 -2.28 16.16
CA ASN A 268 -4.94 -2.61 17.56
C ASN A 268 -6.18 -2.40 18.44
N LEU A 269 -6.77 -3.51 18.87
CA LEU A 269 -7.94 -3.53 19.75
C LEU A 269 -7.59 -3.48 21.25
N THR A 270 -6.32 -3.41 21.63
CA THR A 270 -5.90 -3.31 23.03
C THR A 270 -5.74 -1.86 23.50
N GLY A 271 -5.88 -1.64 24.79
CA GLY A 271 -5.60 -0.34 25.43
C GLY A 271 -4.12 -0.08 25.74
N TYR A 272 -3.19 -0.76 25.07
CA TYR A 272 -1.74 -0.59 25.29
C TYR A 272 -0.97 -0.44 23.98
N HIS A 273 0.19 0.21 24.07
CA HIS A 273 1.10 0.42 22.95
C HIS A 273 1.59 -0.92 22.39
N GLN A 274 1.39 -1.12 21.09
CA GLN A 274 1.88 -2.29 20.35
C GLN A 274 2.63 -1.84 19.10
N LYS A 275 3.63 -2.60 18.71
CA LYS A 275 4.44 -2.36 17.51
C LYS A 275 4.43 -3.59 16.62
N ILE A 276 4.32 -3.37 15.32
CA ILE A 276 4.58 -4.37 14.27
C ILE A 276 5.56 -3.77 13.27
N ASP A 277 6.43 -4.59 12.69
CA ASP A 277 7.22 -4.21 11.53
C ASP A 277 6.83 -5.05 10.31
N LEU A 278 6.73 -4.40 9.15
CA LEU A 278 6.93 -5.07 7.87
C LEU A 278 8.43 -5.08 7.58
N ILE A 279 8.96 -6.23 7.18
CA ILE A 279 10.37 -6.45 6.84
C ILE A 279 10.46 -6.98 5.42
N GLN A 280 11.34 -6.41 4.61
CA GLN A 280 11.73 -6.89 3.27
C GLN A 280 13.25 -7.14 3.28
N ILE A 281 13.68 -8.29 2.74
CA ILE A 281 15.09 -8.71 2.72
C ILE A 281 15.58 -8.84 1.28
N GLU A 282 16.51 -7.97 0.91
CA GLU A 282 17.20 -8.01 -0.38
C GLU A 282 18.51 -8.77 -0.28
N GLN A 283 18.84 -9.52 -1.34
CA GLN A 283 20.14 -10.19 -1.51
C GLN A 283 20.98 -9.52 -2.60
N ASN A 284 22.28 -9.83 -2.61
CA ASN A 284 23.24 -9.42 -3.63
C ASN A 284 23.31 -7.88 -3.84
N VAL A 285 23.08 -7.10 -2.79
CA VAL A 285 23.07 -5.63 -2.83
C VAL A 285 24.49 -5.07 -2.74
N GLN A 286 24.90 -4.37 -3.80
CA GLN A 286 26.17 -3.66 -3.86
C GLN A 286 26.08 -2.27 -3.21
N THR A 287 25.03 -1.50 -3.53
CA THR A 287 24.78 -0.16 -2.96
C THR A 287 23.29 0.13 -2.81
N ASN A 288 22.94 1.07 -1.93
CA ASN A 288 21.59 1.60 -1.77
C ASN A 288 21.63 3.13 -1.57
N HIS A 289 20.56 3.83 -1.93
CA HIS A 289 20.42 5.28 -1.74
C HIS A 289 18.96 5.71 -1.59
N LEU A 290 18.65 6.50 -0.55
CA LEU A 290 17.30 7.02 -0.27
C LEU A 290 17.16 8.48 -0.69
N TYR A 291 16.45 8.73 -1.80
CA TYR A 291 16.04 10.06 -2.23
C TYR A 291 14.83 10.54 -1.40
N ARG A 292 15.08 11.28 -0.31
CA ARG A 292 14.04 11.74 0.62
C ARG A 292 13.28 12.98 0.10
N TYR A 293 11.96 13.01 0.30
CA TYR A 293 11.13 14.18 -0.04
C TYR A 293 11.36 15.37 0.91
N ASP A 294 11.86 15.14 2.13
CA ASP A 294 12.03 16.19 3.16
C ASP A 294 13.07 17.27 2.84
N ARG A 295 13.83 17.09 1.75
CA ARG A 295 14.59 18.16 1.09
C ARG A 295 13.71 19.29 0.53
N TYR A 296 12.41 19.06 0.35
CA TYR A 296 11.43 20.01 -0.17
C TYR A 296 10.42 20.39 0.93
N PRO A 297 10.44 21.63 1.44
CA PRO A 297 9.53 22.05 2.51
C PRO A 297 8.11 22.26 1.96
N ILE A 298 7.11 21.73 2.67
CA ILE A 298 5.70 22.05 2.43
C ILE A 298 5.41 23.43 3.03
N ILE A 299 4.82 24.31 2.22
CA ILE A 299 4.18 25.55 2.69
C ILE A 299 2.73 25.20 2.98
N ARG A 300 2.35 25.17 4.27
CA ARG A 300 0.96 24.90 4.67
C ARG A 300 0.15 26.20 4.62
N ASP A 301 -1.07 26.10 4.12
CA ASP A 301 -2.09 27.14 4.17
C ASP A 301 -3.23 26.66 5.09
N ASP A 302 -3.46 27.39 6.17
CA ASP A 302 -4.48 27.10 7.17
C ASP A 302 -5.83 27.77 6.86
N GLU A 303 -5.90 28.68 5.87
CA GLU A 303 -7.13 29.42 5.50
C GLU A 303 -8.02 28.68 4.49
N THR A 304 -7.62 27.49 4.03
CA THR A 304 -8.40 26.69 3.08
C THR A 304 -9.71 26.13 3.67
N VAL A 305 -10.68 25.77 2.82
CA VAL A 305 -11.96 25.13 3.26
C VAL A 305 -11.78 23.78 3.97
N PHE A 306 -10.61 23.16 3.80
CA PHE A 306 -10.18 21.95 4.49
C PHE A 306 -9.67 22.25 5.91
N GLY A 307 -9.23 23.49 6.16
CA GLY A 307 -8.40 23.84 7.32
C GLY A 307 -7.08 23.07 7.29
N GLN A 308 -6.36 23.07 8.42
CA GLN A 308 -5.03 22.46 8.49
C GLN A 308 -5.04 20.96 8.14
N ASP A 309 -4.45 20.63 6.99
CA ASP A 309 -3.94 19.30 6.69
C ASP A 309 -2.55 19.16 7.33
N ILE A 310 -2.33 18.07 8.08
CA ILE A 310 -1.08 17.78 8.80
C ILE A 310 -0.22 16.70 8.13
N THR A 311 -0.74 16.01 7.11
CA THR A 311 0.02 15.02 6.34
C THR A 311 1.13 15.69 5.51
N SER A 312 2.08 14.92 5.00
CA SER A 312 3.14 15.44 4.14
C SER A 312 3.26 14.68 2.81
N TYR A 313 4.31 13.90 2.65
CA TYR A 313 4.73 13.21 1.41
C TYR A 313 5.23 11.80 1.76
N PRO A 314 5.51 10.92 0.77
CA PRO A 314 6.23 9.68 1.03
C PRO A 314 7.58 9.95 1.70
N THR A 315 8.11 8.99 2.47
CA THR A 315 9.44 9.12 3.11
C THR A 315 10.55 9.26 2.06
N GLY A 316 10.48 8.52 0.95
CA GLY A 316 11.46 8.61 -0.13
C GLY A 316 11.35 7.53 -1.19
N LEU A 317 12.12 7.71 -2.26
CA LEU A 317 12.45 6.66 -3.21
C LEU A 317 13.78 6.02 -2.80
N LEU A 318 13.75 4.75 -2.38
CA LEU A 318 14.94 3.94 -2.14
C LEU A 318 15.35 3.28 -3.44
N ARG A 319 16.55 3.60 -3.95
CA ARG A 319 17.19 2.91 -5.08
C ARG A 319 18.18 1.88 -4.54
N ILE A 320 18.12 0.65 -5.06
CA ILE A 320 18.99 -0.46 -4.68
C ILE A 320 19.69 -0.95 -5.94
N THR A 321 21.02 -1.06 -5.89
CA THR A 321 21.84 -1.56 -7.01
C THR A 321 22.43 -2.91 -6.63
N LYS A 322 22.11 -3.96 -7.39
CA LYS A 322 22.64 -5.30 -7.17
C LYS A 322 24.08 -5.44 -7.69
N GLU A 323 24.76 -6.52 -7.32
CA GLU A 323 26.13 -6.85 -7.74
C GLU A 323 26.30 -7.07 -9.25
N ASP A 324 25.23 -7.45 -9.97
CA ASP A 324 25.23 -7.60 -11.43
C ASP A 324 24.97 -6.27 -12.18
N GLY A 325 24.64 -5.20 -11.45
CA GLY A 325 24.32 -3.88 -11.99
C GLY A 325 22.84 -3.65 -12.30
N SER A 326 21.94 -4.58 -11.97
CA SER A 326 20.49 -4.34 -11.97
C SER A 326 20.08 -3.34 -10.88
N ILE A 327 18.93 -2.69 -11.08
CA ILE A 327 18.42 -1.60 -10.23
C ILE A 327 16.97 -1.86 -9.87
N GLU A 328 16.71 -2.00 -8.57
CA GLU A 328 15.37 -1.99 -7.98
C GLU A 328 15.07 -0.62 -7.38
N GLU A 329 13.79 -0.24 -7.35
CA GLU A 329 13.34 0.96 -6.64
C GLU A 329 12.09 0.71 -5.80
N GLN A 330 12.11 1.20 -4.56
CA GLN A 330 11.01 1.17 -3.61
C GLN A 330 10.53 2.60 -3.31
N MET A 331 9.31 2.98 -3.68
CA MET A 331 8.68 4.20 -3.18
C MET A 331 8.02 3.90 -1.83
N ILE A 332 8.53 4.52 -0.76
CA ILE A 332 8.18 4.17 0.61
C ILE A 332 7.32 5.27 1.21
N GLY A 333 6.11 4.91 1.65
CA GLY A 333 5.18 5.78 2.35
C GLY A 333 5.61 6.13 3.78
N LYS A 334 4.66 6.60 4.57
CA LYS A 334 4.82 6.84 6.01
C LYS A 334 3.84 5.96 6.80
N ALA A 335 4.04 5.86 8.11
CA ALA A 335 3.05 5.25 8.99
C ALA A 335 2.01 6.29 9.42
N TYR A 336 0.73 6.00 9.15
CA TYR A 336 -0.43 6.84 9.47
C TYR A 336 -1.24 6.19 10.59
N LYS A 337 -1.26 6.80 11.78
CA LYS A 337 -2.03 6.31 12.94
C LYS A 337 -3.33 7.08 13.08
N SER A 338 -4.45 6.37 13.03
CA SER A 338 -5.79 6.95 12.98
C SER A 338 -6.82 6.20 13.82
N VAL A 339 -8.02 6.77 13.98
CA VAL A 339 -9.18 6.10 14.55
C VAL A 339 -10.35 6.21 13.58
N GLN A 340 -11.11 5.13 13.39
CA GLN A 340 -12.35 5.16 12.63
C GLN A 340 -13.44 5.93 13.39
N LEU A 341 -14.00 6.94 12.74
CA LEU A 341 -15.24 7.60 13.13
C LEU A 341 -16.40 7.05 12.31
N SER A 342 -17.58 7.07 12.93
CA SER A 342 -18.83 6.62 12.34
C SER A 342 -19.96 7.50 12.88
N MET A 343 -20.84 7.97 12.01
CA MET A 343 -22.09 8.62 12.39
C MET A 343 -23.23 7.91 11.67
N GLU A 344 -24.19 7.39 12.43
CA GLU A 344 -25.38 6.70 11.92
C GLU A 344 -26.60 7.62 12.12
N TYR A 345 -27.52 7.60 11.17
CA TYR A 345 -28.67 8.49 11.10
C TYR A 345 -29.99 7.74 11.31
N GLU A 346 -31.05 8.46 11.70
CA GLU A 346 -32.37 7.87 12.00
C GLU A 346 -33.03 7.19 10.78
N ASP A 347 -32.60 7.56 9.57
CA ASP A 347 -33.05 6.99 8.30
C ASP A 347 -32.24 5.75 7.86
N GLY A 348 -31.27 5.31 8.66
CA GLY A 348 -30.36 4.21 8.36
C GLY A 348 -29.13 4.61 7.54
N GLY A 349 -28.98 5.89 7.20
CA GLY A 349 -27.76 6.42 6.60
C GLY A 349 -26.54 6.28 7.51
N LYS A 350 -25.35 6.32 6.92
CA LYS A 350 -24.08 6.17 7.64
C LYS A 350 -22.97 6.98 6.96
N SER A 351 -22.31 7.82 7.76
CA SER A 351 -21.13 8.60 7.37
C SER A 351 -19.87 8.06 8.04
N LEU A 352 -18.78 7.92 7.28
CA LEU A 352 -17.50 7.34 7.71
C LEU A 352 -16.35 8.34 7.52
N MET A 353 -15.44 8.42 8.50
CA MET A 353 -14.25 9.27 8.41
C MET A 353 -13.12 8.69 9.29
N ARG A 354 -11.85 8.91 8.94
CA ARG A 354 -10.70 8.65 9.82
C ARG A 354 -10.29 9.94 10.54
N ASN A 355 -10.06 9.85 11.85
CA ASN A 355 -9.37 10.88 12.62
C ASN A 355 -7.88 10.57 12.65
N LEU A 356 -7.04 11.37 11.98
CA LEU A 356 -5.58 11.18 12.00
C LEU A 356 -4.99 11.68 13.32
N LEU A 357 -4.34 10.79 14.06
CA LEU A 357 -3.67 11.08 15.33
C LEU A 357 -2.20 11.46 15.13
N ALA A 358 -1.51 10.78 14.21
CA ALA A 358 -0.10 11.04 13.88
C ALA A 358 0.28 10.50 12.50
N GLU A 359 1.16 11.22 11.81
CA GLU A 359 2.01 10.71 10.73
C GLU A 359 3.44 10.54 11.28
N SER A 360 4.15 9.47 10.91
CA SER A 360 5.52 9.23 11.35
C SER A 360 6.37 8.51 10.31
N GLU A 361 7.67 8.83 10.25
CA GLU A 361 8.65 8.05 9.48
C GLU A 361 8.64 6.60 9.98
N SER A 362 8.33 5.67 9.08
CA SER A 362 8.27 4.22 9.31
C SER A 362 9.62 3.54 9.10
N LEU A 363 10.41 4.04 8.15
CA LEU A 363 11.57 3.35 7.62
C LEU A 363 12.80 3.40 8.54
N SER A 364 13.34 2.22 8.78
CA SER A 364 14.72 2.00 9.20
C SER A 364 15.34 0.89 8.36
N PHE A 365 16.66 0.84 8.25
CA PHE A 365 17.32 -0.20 7.47
C PHE A 365 18.67 -0.64 8.04
N ALA A 366 19.11 -1.83 7.65
CA ALA A 366 20.46 -2.33 7.87
C ALA A 366 21.00 -3.05 6.61
N GLN A 367 22.32 -3.05 6.44
CA GLN A 367 23.03 -3.83 5.43
C GLN A 367 24.11 -4.66 6.12
N VAL A 368 24.17 -5.95 5.80
CA VAL A 368 25.08 -6.95 6.38
C VAL A 368 25.77 -7.69 5.24
N GLY A 369 27.00 -7.31 4.94
CA GLY A 369 27.65 -7.73 3.68
C GLY A 369 26.79 -7.30 2.48
N ASN A 370 26.35 -8.26 1.67
CA ASN A 370 25.48 -8.03 0.51
C ASN A 370 23.97 -8.26 0.77
N SER A 371 23.53 -8.49 2.01
CA SER A 371 22.10 -8.48 2.34
C SER A 371 21.68 -7.11 2.84
N PHE A 372 20.57 -6.58 2.33
CA PHE A 372 19.94 -5.34 2.80
C PHE A 372 18.56 -5.63 3.39
N LEU A 373 18.20 -4.88 4.43
CA LEU A 373 17.05 -5.15 5.29
C LEU A 373 16.23 -3.87 5.44
N SER A 374 15.12 -3.75 4.70
CA SER A 374 14.13 -2.69 4.87
C SER A 374 13.19 -3.04 6.02
N ILE A 375 13.03 -2.16 7.02
CA ILE A 375 12.11 -2.34 8.14
C ILE A 375 11.18 -1.12 8.24
N ASN A 376 9.89 -1.34 8.00
CA ASN A 376 8.84 -0.33 8.10
C ASN A 376 8.01 -0.55 9.37
N THR A 377 8.21 0.31 10.37
CA THR A 377 7.57 0.23 11.69
C THR A 377 6.16 0.85 11.71
N LEU A 378 5.19 0.11 12.26
CA LEU A 378 3.85 0.57 12.63
C LEU A 378 3.73 0.60 14.17
N SER A 379 3.62 1.80 14.75
CA SER A 379 3.59 2.01 16.22
C SER A 379 2.23 2.51 16.72
N SER A 380 1.41 1.58 17.22
CA SER A 380 0.10 1.83 17.80
C SER A 380 0.18 2.33 19.24
N SER A 381 -0.73 3.23 19.63
CA SER A 381 -0.92 3.69 21.01
C SER A 381 -2.02 2.93 21.76
N GLY A 382 -2.94 2.29 21.04
CA GLY A 382 -4.03 1.46 21.57
C GLY A 382 -5.42 1.98 21.19
N HIS A 383 -6.33 1.07 20.83
CA HIS A 383 -7.64 1.35 20.21
C HIS A 383 -7.53 2.24 18.96
N ASP A 384 -6.51 2.00 18.14
CA ASP A 384 -6.21 2.75 16.91
C ASP A 384 -5.83 1.81 15.75
N ILE A 385 -5.77 2.39 14.55
CA ILE A 385 -5.45 1.72 13.30
C ILE A 385 -4.21 2.42 12.73
N VAL A 386 -3.13 1.65 12.52
CA VAL A 386 -1.90 2.14 11.88
C VAL A 386 -1.80 1.56 10.47
N GLU A 387 -1.57 2.40 9.47
CA GLU A 387 -1.50 2.01 8.05
C GLU A 387 -0.17 2.49 7.42
N HIS A 388 0.37 1.68 6.51
CA HIS A 388 1.63 1.90 5.81
C HIS A 388 1.56 1.33 4.38
N TRP A 389 2.37 1.85 3.45
CA TRP A 389 2.48 1.33 2.09
C TRP A 389 3.91 1.44 1.54
N VAL A 390 4.26 0.50 0.66
CA VAL A 390 5.44 0.54 -0.23
C VAL A 390 4.98 0.19 -1.64
N MET A 391 5.57 0.80 -2.67
CA MET A 391 5.52 0.32 -4.06
C MET A 391 6.93 -0.15 -4.44
N ASN A 392 7.07 -1.42 -4.83
CA ASN A 392 8.34 -2.04 -5.25
C ASN A 392 8.36 -2.25 -6.77
N SER A 393 9.56 -2.31 -7.35
CA SER A 393 9.79 -2.36 -8.80
C SER A 393 11.21 -2.85 -9.11
N ASP A 394 11.33 -3.91 -9.91
CA ASP A 394 12.61 -4.50 -10.36
C ASP A 394 13.37 -3.66 -11.40
N ASN A 395 12.92 -2.42 -11.61
CA ASN A 395 13.48 -1.44 -12.53
C ASN A 395 13.42 -0.04 -11.88
N ALA A 396 13.97 0.97 -12.56
CA ALA A 396 13.72 2.36 -12.18
C ALA A 396 12.23 2.74 -12.36
N LEU A 397 11.63 3.29 -11.30
CA LEU A 397 10.28 3.82 -11.26
C LEU A 397 10.15 5.12 -12.07
N PHE A 398 11.24 5.88 -12.21
CA PHE A 398 11.35 7.06 -13.08
C PHE A 398 12.44 6.90 -14.14
N LYS A 399 12.14 7.21 -15.41
CA LYS A 399 13.09 7.16 -16.54
C LYS A 399 14.23 8.18 -16.42
N THR A 400 14.01 9.27 -15.69
CA THR A 400 15.04 10.28 -15.45
C THR A 400 15.01 10.77 -14.01
N ASP A 401 16.19 11.10 -13.49
CA ASP A 401 16.34 11.81 -12.22
C ASP A 401 15.59 13.17 -12.24
N SER A 402 15.44 13.83 -13.40
CA SER A 402 14.70 15.10 -13.50
C SER A 402 13.22 14.91 -13.18
N HIS A 403 12.57 13.91 -13.78
CA HIS A 403 11.15 13.61 -13.52
C HIS A 403 10.91 13.29 -12.04
N ARG A 404 11.81 12.52 -11.41
CA ARG A 404 11.76 12.25 -9.95
C ARG A 404 11.83 13.56 -9.16
N GLU A 405 12.86 14.38 -9.36
CA GLU A 405 13.04 15.61 -8.58
C GLU A 405 11.98 16.67 -8.90
N GLU A 406 11.35 16.64 -10.07
CA GLU A 406 10.20 17.48 -10.41
C GLU A 406 8.93 17.01 -9.69
N TRP A 407 8.64 15.70 -9.71
CA TRP A 407 7.53 15.12 -8.97
C TRP A 407 7.65 15.31 -7.45
N MET A 408 8.86 15.19 -6.89
CA MET A 408 9.11 15.41 -5.47
C MET A 408 8.82 16.87 -5.05
N LYS A 409 9.12 17.84 -5.92
CA LYS A 409 8.74 19.26 -5.70
C LYS A 409 7.23 19.46 -5.86
N GLU A 410 6.63 18.89 -6.91
CA GLU A 410 5.19 19.01 -7.17
C GLU A 410 4.36 18.41 -6.02
N THR A 411 4.81 17.29 -5.44
CA THR A 411 4.18 16.68 -4.27
C THR A 411 4.22 17.61 -3.05
N ALA A 412 5.29 18.39 -2.87
CA ALA A 412 5.39 19.36 -1.77
C ALA A 412 4.64 20.69 -2.05
N GLU A 413 4.63 21.18 -3.29
CA GLU A 413 3.91 22.41 -3.69
C GLU A 413 2.38 22.21 -3.69
N TYR A 414 1.90 21.02 -4.04
CA TYR A 414 0.46 20.72 -4.24
C TYR A 414 -0.07 19.62 -3.30
N TYR A 415 0.51 19.45 -2.11
CA TYR A 415 0.27 18.30 -1.23
C TYR A 415 -1.22 17.96 -0.99
N ILE A 416 -2.10 18.97 -0.77
CA ILE A 416 -3.55 18.77 -0.59
C ILE A 416 -4.23 18.13 -1.82
N LYS A 417 -3.69 18.35 -3.03
CA LYS A 417 -4.16 17.79 -4.31
C LYS A 417 -3.37 16.51 -4.70
N ARG A 418 -2.61 15.87 -3.81
CA ARG A 418 -1.77 14.69 -4.11
C ARG A 418 -1.97 13.60 -3.06
N ASN A 419 -2.09 12.35 -3.51
CA ASN A 419 -2.26 11.22 -2.61
C ASN A 419 -0.93 10.86 -1.93
N ASN A 420 -0.97 10.71 -0.60
CA ASN A 420 0.19 10.38 0.25
C ASN A 420 -0.11 9.21 1.22
N TRP A 421 -1.31 9.15 1.80
CA TRP A 421 -1.82 8.04 2.61
C TRP A 421 -2.61 7.06 1.74
N TYR A 422 -1.91 6.21 1.00
CA TYR A 422 -2.53 5.12 0.24
C TYR A 422 -2.89 3.96 1.18
N THR A 423 -4.01 3.29 0.88
CA THR A 423 -4.40 2.01 1.50
C THR A 423 -4.90 1.05 0.40
N ALA A 424 -4.94 -0.25 0.69
CA ALA A 424 -5.51 -1.24 -0.23
C ALA A 424 -6.97 -0.92 -0.63
N GLU A 425 -7.73 -0.26 0.26
CA GLU A 425 -9.12 0.14 0.05
C GLU A 425 -9.28 1.56 -0.55
N GLY A 426 -8.19 2.26 -0.91
CA GLY A 426 -8.20 3.63 -1.46
C GLY A 426 -7.33 4.62 -0.69
N PRO A 427 -6.86 5.71 -1.34
CA PRO A 427 -6.17 6.79 -0.64
C PRO A 427 -7.12 7.57 0.27
N LEU A 428 -6.59 8.02 1.42
CA LEU A 428 -7.32 8.83 2.39
C LEU A 428 -6.84 10.28 2.32
N ASN A 429 -7.75 11.17 1.94
CA ASN A 429 -7.49 12.60 1.74
C ASN A 429 -8.10 13.42 2.88
N LYS A 430 -7.53 14.60 3.11
CA LYS A 430 -8.10 15.57 4.05
C LYS A 430 -9.51 15.98 3.59
N MET A 431 -10.49 15.88 4.49
CA MET A 431 -11.88 16.26 4.20
C MET A 431 -12.15 17.74 4.53
N ALA A 432 -13.13 18.32 3.84
CA ALA A 432 -13.58 19.69 4.09
C ALA A 432 -14.15 19.83 5.51
N THR A 433 -13.96 20.99 6.13
CA THR A 433 -14.53 21.29 7.47
C THR A 433 -16.06 21.26 7.49
N SER A 434 -16.69 21.36 6.32
CA SER A 434 -18.12 21.17 6.06
C SER A 434 -18.55 19.70 5.88
N THR A 435 -17.85 18.75 6.51
CA THR A 435 -18.22 17.32 6.54
C THR A 435 -18.39 16.81 7.96
N GLU A 436 -19.29 15.84 8.18
CA GLU A 436 -19.50 15.17 9.47
C GLU A 436 -19.39 13.64 9.31
N PRO A 437 -18.86 12.88 10.29
CA PRO A 437 -18.42 13.31 11.63
C PRO A 437 -17.02 13.95 11.65
N LEU A 438 -16.95 15.27 11.88
CA LEU A 438 -15.68 15.98 12.02
C LEU A 438 -15.05 15.66 13.40
N PRO A 439 -13.78 15.22 13.47
CA PRO A 439 -13.11 15.05 14.75
C PRO A 439 -12.85 16.40 15.44
N LYS A 440 -12.78 16.39 16.78
CA LYS A 440 -12.43 17.58 17.59
C LYS A 440 -11.02 18.14 17.33
N SER A 441 -10.16 17.37 16.67
CA SER A 441 -8.84 17.79 16.17
C SER A 441 -8.91 18.60 14.87
N GLY A 442 -10.03 18.55 14.14
CA GLY A 442 -10.11 18.99 12.74
C GLY A 442 -9.40 18.05 11.75
N HIS A 443 -8.70 17.02 12.21
CA HIS A 443 -7.90 16.10 11.39
C HIS A 443 -8.76 14.96 10.80
N GLY A 444 -9.82 15.32 10.08
CA GLY A 444 -10.72 14.40 9.39
C GLY A 444 -10.23 14.03 7.99
N TYR A 445 -10.14 12.73 7.70
CA TYR A 445 -9.70 12.17 6.42
C TYR A 445 -10.70 11.12 5.90
N GLY A 446 -10.84 11.00 4.58
CA GLY A 446 -11.77 10.11 3.89
C GLY A 446 -11.43 10.04 2.40
N ARG A 447 -12.13 9.20 1.63
CA ARG A 447 -11.82 9.05 0.20
C ARG A 447 -12.44 10.20 -0.60
N ASN A 448 -11.61 11.07 -1.17
CA ASN A 448 -12.08 12.05 -2.15
C ASN A 448 -12.05 11.41 -3.53
N LEU A 449 -13.22 11.05 -4.06
CA LEU A 449 -13.38 10.32 -5.32
C LEU A 449 -12.72 11.01 -6.54
N LEU A 450 -12.57 12.34 -6.53
CA LEU A 450 -11.84 13.06 -7.59
C LEU A 450 -10.31 12.89 -7.52
N LEU A 451 -9.77 12.54 -6.35
CA LEU A 451 -8.35 12.24 -6.11
C LEU A 451 -8.04 10.73 -6.19
N VAL A 452 -8.99 9.85 -5.84
CA VAL A 452 -8.82 8.38 -6.00
C VAL A 452 -8.48 8.02 -7.45
N LYS A 453 -9.04 8.75 -8.43
CA LYS A 453 -8.84 8.47 -9.87
C LYS A 453 -7.50 8.91 -10.48
N GLU A 454 -6.60 9.54 -9.70
CA GLU A 454 -5.20 9.80 -10.10
C GLU A 454 -4.96 10.55 -11.42
N ASP A 455 -5.80 11.54 -11.78
CA ASP A 455 -5.70 12.33 -13.03
C ASP A 455 -4.29 12.86 -13.32
N ARG A 456 -3.57 13.33 -12.29
CA ARG A 456 -2.23 13.90 -12.48
C ARG A 456 -1.20 12.84 -12.82
N ALA A 457 -1.27 11.67 -12.18
CA ALA A 457 -0.43 10.53 -12.55
C ALA A 457 -0.78 10.06 -13.97
N LEU A 458 -2.06 9.94 -14.33
CA LEU A 458 -2.48 9.60 -15.70
C LEU A 458 -1.96 10.60 -16.75
N ALA A 459 -2.00 11.90 -16.46
CA ALA A 459 -1.46 12.93 -17.33
C ALA A 459 0.07 12.85 -17.48
N LEU A 460 0.80 12.62 -16.37
CA LEU A 460 2.26 12.48 -16.38
C LEU A 460 2.69 11.17 -17.05
N TYR A 461 1.99 10.06 -16.83
CA TYR A 461 2.20 8.81 -17.57
C TYR A 461 2.01 9.01 -19.08
N LYS A 462 0.94 9.69 -19.52
CA LYS A 462 0.73 9.99 -20.95
C LYS A 462 1.77 10.96 -21.55
N GLN A 463 2.53 11.70 -20.73
CA GLN A 463 3.57 12.64 -21.17
C GLN A 463 4.99 12.05 -21.12
N GLN A 464 5.30 11.27 -20.09
CA GLN A 464 6.64 10.82 -19.71
C GLN A 464 6.74 9.28 -19.71
N GLY A 465 5.67 8.60 -19.32
CA GLY A 465 5.55 7.13 -19.27
C GLY A 465 6.43 6.48 -18.21
N ASP A 466 6.63 7.15 -17.07
CA ASP A 466 7.35 6.59 -15.92
C ASP A 466 6.52 5.52 -15.21
N ARG A 467 7.15 4.41 -14.80
CA ARG A 467 6.48 3.25 -14.19
C ARG A 467 5.78 3.62 -12.88
N TYR A 468 6.31 4.58 -12.13
CA TYR A 468 5.65 5.13 -10.94
C TYR A 468 4.21 5.59 -11.23
N PHE A 469 3.99 6.32 -12.33
CA PHE A 469 2.67 6.82 -12.70
C PHE A 469 1.78 5.74 -13.33
N GLU A 470 2.38 4.75 -14.00
CA GLU A 470 1.69 3.53 -14.47
C GLU A 470 1.06 2.78 -13.29
N ASN A 471 1.86 2.53 -12.25
CA ASN A 471 1.48 1.81 -11.04
C ASN A 471 0.44 2.56 -10.21
N LEU A 472 0.51 3.90 -10.13
CA LEU A 472 -0.53 4.71 -9.50
C LEU A 472 -1.88 4.61 -10.22
N VAL A 473 -1.88 4.57 -11.56
CA VAL A 473 -3.11 4.46 -12.36
C VAL A 473 -3.70 3.05 -12.29
N HIS A 474 -2.89 1.99 -12.34
CA HIS A 474 -3.36 0.63 -12.05
C HIS A 474 -3.93 0.52 -10.62
N ASN A 475 -3.24 1.07 -9.62
CA ASN A 475 -3.74 1.12 -8.25
C ASN A 475 -5.09 1.87 -8.12
N SER A 476 -5.24 2.99 -8.83
CA SER A 476 -6.48 3.78 -8.90
C SER A 476 -7.66 2.96 -9.40
N PHE A 477 -7.50 2.20 -10.50
CA PHE A 477 -8.56 1.35 -11.04
C PHE A 477 -9.04 0.30 -10.02
N VAL A 478 -8.11 -0.37 -9.33
CA VAL A 478 -8.44 -1.34 -8.28
C VAL A 478 -9.11 -0.66 -7.08
N ASN A 479 -8.61 0.49 -6.63
CA ASN A 479 -9.22 1.24 -5.53
C ASN A 479 -10.65 1.73 -5.87
N LEU A 480 -10.90 2.14 -7.11
CA LEU A 480 -12.23 2.53 -7.57
C LEU A 480 -13.19 1.33 -7.62
N ASP A 481 -12.73 0.15 -8.05
CA ASP A 481 -13.57 -1.05 -8.10
C ASP A 481 -13.88 -1.57 -6.68
N ILE A 482 -12.87 -1.71 -5.82
CA ILE A 482 -13.05 -2.07 -4.39
C ILE A 482 -14.01 -1.11 -3.68
N PHE A 483 -13.89 0.21 -3.93
CA PHE A 483 -14.79 1.17 -3.32
C PHE A 483 -16.22 1.07 -3.89
N LYS A 484 -16.39 0.75 -5.18
CA LYS A 484 -17.72 0.53 -5.78
C LYS A 484 -18.37 -0.71 -5.16
N GLY A 485 -17.67 -1.85 -5.17
CA GLY A 485 -18.21 -3.17 -4.87
C GLY A 485 -19.38 -3.53 -5.82
N ASP A 486 -20.35 -4.29 -5.32
CA ASP A 486 -21.55 -4.73 -6.05
C ASP A 486 -22.50 -3.59 -6.50
N ARG A 487 -22.14 -2.31 -6.27
CA ARG A 487 -22.96 -1.14 -6.62
C ARG A 487 -22.76 -0.76 -8.09
N THR A 488 -23.78 -0.16 -8.69
CA THR A 488 -23.69 0.42 -10.05
C THR A 488 -22.90 1.73 -10.08
N TYR A 489 -22.86 2.47 -8.96
CA TYR A 489 -22.37 3.85 -8.87
C TYR A 489 -21.47 4.07 -7.64
N TRP A 490 -20.56 5.03 -7.74
CA TRP A 490 -19.68 5.45 -6.65
C TRP A 490 -20.42 6.42 -5.72
N GLN A 491 -20.67 6.00 -4.48
CA GLN A 491 -21.40 6.77 -3.48
C GLN A 491 -20.46 7.53 -2.54
N THR A 492 -20.75 8.79 -2.24
CA THR A 492 -20.00 9.59 -1.27
C THR A 492 -20.22 9.05 0.15
N GLU A 493 -19.14 8.63 0.82
CA GLU A 493 -19.20 8.01 2.16
C GLU A 493 -19.23 9.01 3.33
N VAL A 494 -19.10 10.31 3.06
CA VAL A 494 -19.19 11.40 4.05
C VAL A 494 -20.44 12.25 3.87
N THR A 495 -21.08 12.65 4.96
CA THR A 495 -22.17 13.64 4.91
C THR A 495 -21.60 15.05 4.79
N SER A 496 -22.02 15.78 3.75
CA SER A 496 -21.80 17.23 3.63
C SER A 496 -22.78 17.99 4.52
N THR A 497 -22.27 18.78 5.47
CA THR A 497 -23.12 19.60 6.37
C THR A 497 -23.85 20.72 5.61
N TYR A 498 -23.32 21.14 4.45
CA TYR A 498 -23.97 22.07 3.53
C TYR A 498 -25.20 21.43 2.87
N LEU A 499 -25.07 20.24 2.30
CA LEU A 499 -26.21 19.53 1.66
C LEU A 499 -27.24 19.07 2.69
N LYS A 500 -26.79 18.65 3.88
CA LYS A 500 -27.66 18.39 5.04
C LYS A 500 -28.43 19.65 5.47
N GLY A 501 -27.77 20.81 5.51
CA GLY A 501 -28.40 22.09 5.88
C GLY A 501 -29.43 22.60 4.86
N LEU A 502 -29.24 22.31 3.56
CA LEU A 502 -30.17 22.73 2.50
C LEU A 502 -31.30 21.73 2.22
N TYR A 503 -31.02 20.42 2.27
CA TYR A 503 -31.91 19.36 1.76
C TYR A 503 -32.15 18.22 2.75
N ASN A 504 -31.54 18.25 3.94
CA ASN A 504 -31.51 17.14 4.91
C ASN A 504 -30.93 15.83 4.32
N ILE A 505 -30.04 15.92 3.33
CA ILE A 505 -29.33 14.77 2.76
C ILE A 505 -28.20 14.32 3.71
N THR A 506 -28.06 13.01 3.86
CA THR A 506 -26.96 12.35 4.59
C THR A 506 -26.26 11.32 3.70
N ALA A 507 -25.09 10.84 4.12
CA ALA A 507 -24.41 9.73 3.44
C ALA A 507 -25.16 8.39 3.63
N PRO A 508 -25.19 7.52 2.60
CA PRO A 508 -24.61 7.69 1.27
C PRO A 508 -25.51 8.49 0.30
N PHE A 509 -24.88 9.27 -0.58
CA PHE A 509 -25.50 9.91 -1.74
C PHE A 509 -24.60 9.82 -2.97
N ILE A 510 -25.17 9.97 -4.17
CA ILE A 510 -24.42 10.07 -5.43
C ILE A 510 -24.16 11.55 -5.71
N ASP A 511 -22.89 11.91 -5.92
CA ASP A 511 -22.47 13.17 -6.53
C ASP A 511 -22.31 12.93 -8.05
N THR A 512 -23.01 13.74 -8.86
CA THR A 512 -22.97 13.63 -10.32
C THR A 512 -21.59 13.91 -10.89
N ARG A 513 -20.87 14.96 -10.45
CA ARG A 513 -19.54 15.27 -11.00
C ARG A 513 -18.50 14.24 -10.58
N PHE A 514 -18.62 13.63 -9.40
CA PHE A 514 -17.75 12.50 -9.02
C PHE A 514 -17.95 11.30 -9.96
N ASN A 515 -19.19 10.92 -10.25
CA ASN A 515 -19.49 9.75 -11.08
C ASN A 515 -19.22 10.01 -12.57
N GLU A 516 -19.52 11.20 -13.07
CA GLU A 516 -19.13 11.68 -14.40
C GLU A 516 -17.62 11.59 -14.60
N GLN A 517 -16.84 12.14 -13.67
CA GLN A 517 -15.39 12.18 -13.76
C GLN A 517 -14.74 10.80 -13.62
N ILE A 518 -15.32 9.88 -12.85
CA ILE A 518 -14.89 8.47 -12.82
C ILE A 518 -15.26 7.76 -14.13
N ALA A 519 -16.49 7.94 -14.64
CA ALA A 519 -16.91 7.34 -15.91
C ALA A 519 -16.03 7.81 -17.08
N LEU A 520 -15.67 9.10 -17.11
CA LEU A 520 -14.72 9.65 -18.06
C LEU A 520 -13.29 9.16 -17.83
N PHE A 521 -12.84 8.93 -16.59
CA PHE A 521 -11.54 8.29 -16.32
C PHE A 521 -11.50 6.89 -16.95
N TYR A 522 -12.40 5.98 -16.59
CA TYR A 522 -12.46 4.62 -17.16
C TYR A 522 -12.53 4.65 -18.70
N TYR A 523 -13.36 5.51 -19.28
CA TYR A 523 -13.48 5.63 -20.74
C TYR A 523 -12.19 6.13 -21.42
N ASN A 524 -11.48 7.11 -20.83
CA ASN A 524 -10.31 7.76 -21.44
C ASN A 524 -8.94 7.12 -21.08
N SER A 525 -8.90 6.09 -20.23
CA SER A 525 -7.68 5.36 -19.89
C SER A 525 -7.82 3.84 -19.81
N GLY A 526 -9.00 3.27 -19.62
CA GLY A 526 -9.16 1.83 -19.38
C GLY A 526 -8.57 0.94 -20.49
N GLU A 527 -8.73 1.31 -21.76
CA GLU A 527 -8.13 0.62 -22.91
C GLU A 527 -6.60 0.56 -22.84
N LEU A 528 -5.96 1.68 -22.44
CA LEU A 528 -4.51 1.81 -22.30
C LEU A 528 -3.95 0.92 -21.17
N PHE A 529 -4.75 0.68 -20.14
CA PHE A 529 -4.40 -0.12 -18.96
C PHE A 529 -4.99 -1.55 -18.97
N ASN A 530 -5.56 -1.98 -20.12
CA ASN A 530 -6.22 -3.28 -20.31
C ASN A 530 -7.38 -3.57 -19.32
N VAL A 531 -8.05 -2.52 -18.82
CA VAL A 531 -9.17 -2.63 -17.89
C VAL A 531 -10.39 -3.21 -18.62
N LYS A 532 -10.83 -4.38 -18.16
CA LYS A 532 -12.01 -5.07 -18.68
C LYS A 532 -13.25 -4.18 -18.53
N ASP A 533 -14.14 -4.22 -19.53
CA ASP A 533 -15.43 -3.51 -19.56
C ASP A 533 -15.36 -1.99 -19.27
N TYR A 534 -14.23 -1.33 -19.57
CA TYR A 534 -13.98 0.11 -19.31
C TYR A 534 -15.02 1.12 -19.88
N LYS A 535 -15.93 0.67 -20.75
CA LYS A 535 -17.04 1.48 -21.28
C LYS A 535 -18.36 1.32 -20.49
N GLU A 536 -18.44 0.34 -19.59
CA GLU A 536 -19.59 0.11 -18.70
C GLU A 536 -19.84 1.32 -17.77
N PRO A 537 -18.84 1.96 -17.14
CA PRO A 537 -19.08 3.16 -16.31
C PRO A 537 -19.70 4.32 -17.09
N LEU A 538 -19.29 4.55 -18.34
CA LEU A 538 -19.89 5.55 -19.23
C LEU A 538 -21.36 5.22 -19.52
N ARG A 539 -21.68 3.96 -19.84
CA ARG A 539 -23.06 3.50 -20.08
C ARG A 539 -23.92 3.66 -18.83
N ASN A 540 -23.46 3.12 -17.70
CA ASN A 540 -24.21 3.12 -16.45
C ASN A 540 -24.54 4.54 -15.99
N TYR A 541 -23.58 5.46 -16.05
CA TYR A 541 -23.81 6.83 -15.63
C TYR A 541 -24.66 7.62 -16.64
N ALA A 542 -24.56 7.35 -17.95
CA ALA A 542 -25.49 7.90 -18.94
C ALA A 542 -26.93 7.38 -18.74
N ASP A 543 -27.10 6.08 -18.44
CA ASP A 543 -28.40 5.47 -18.10
C ASP A 543 -28.98 6.04 -16.80
N LEU A 544 -28.13 6.32 -15.80
CA LEU A 544 -28.54 7.04 -14.58
C LEU A 544 -29.13 8.41 -14.92
N LEU A 545 -28.40 9.24 -15.68
CA LEU A 545 -28.85 10.59 -16.06
C LEU A 545 -30.18 10.57 -16.83
N VAL A 546 -30.36 9.65 -17.79
CA VAL A 546 -31.63 9.47 -18.52
C VAL A 546 -32.80 9.20 -17.56
N SER A 547 -32.59 8.35 -16.56
CA SER A 547 -33.64 7.94 -15.62
C SER A 547 -34.10 9.02 -14.62
N GLN A 548 -33.39 10.16 -14.51
CA GLN A 548 -33.70 11.17 -13.48
C GLN A 548 -35.03 11.89 -13.68
N LYS A 549 -35.52 12.03 -14.93
CA LYS A 549 -36.88 12.59 -15.19
C LYS A 549 -37.98 11.70 -14.59
N GLU A 550 -37.85 10.38 -14.72
CA GLU A 550 -38.83 9.43 -14.17
C GLU A 550 -38.74 9.33 -12.63
N GLN A 551 -37.56 9.60 -12.06
CA GLN A 551 -37.31 9.56 -10.62
C GLN A 551 -37.65 10.88 -9.90
N GLY A 552 -37.88 11.98 -10.63
CA GLY A 552 -38.19 13.29 -10.07
C GLY A 552 -36.98 14.10 -9.58
N HIS A 553 -35.76 13.68 -9.94
CA HIS A 553 -34.51 14.38 -9.62
C HIS A 553 -34.14 15.41 -10.71
N ILE A 554 -35.14 16.21 -11.09
CA ILE A 554 -35.04 17.24 -12.14
C ILE A 554 -35.65 18.56 -11.70
N ILE A 555 -35.20 19.65 -12.32
CA ILE A 555 -35.81 20.98 -12.23
C ILE A 555 -36.45 21.27 -13.58
N GLU A 556 -37.78 21.27 -13.62
CA GLU A 556 -38.57 21.42 -14.85
C GLU A 556 -38.63 22.89 -15.31
N VAL A 557 -38.36 23.11 -16.60
CA VAL A 557 -38.60 24.41 -17.27
C VAL A 557 -39.93 24.37 -18.01
N ASP A 558 -40.22 23.26 -18.70
CA ASP A 558 -41.54 22.83 -19.16
C ASP A 558 -41.57 21.33 -19.46
N GLU A 559 -42.72 20.83 -19.94
CA GLU A 559 -43.03 19.40 -20.20
C GLU A 559 -41.91 18.64 -20.94
N ASP A 560 -41.20 19.30 -21.86
CA ASP A 560 -40.13 18.72 -22.68
C ASP A 560 -38.71 19.12 -22.27
N SER A 561 -38.51 20.09 -21.36
CA SER A 561 -37.17 20.62 -21.04
C SER A 561 -36.92 20.85 -19.55
N PHE A 562 -35.75 20.42 -19.08
CA PHE A 562 -35.42 20.32 -17.65
C PHE A 562 -33.91 20.27 -17.41
N TYR A 563 -33.50 20.58 -16.18
CA TYR A 563 -32.15 20.32 -15.65
C TYR A 563 -32.15 19.08 -14.76
N ILE A 564 -31.03 18.38 -14.67
CA ILE A 564 -30.84 17.23 -13.76
C ILE A 564 -30.19 17.74 -12.47
N SER A 565 -30.67 17.29 -11.30
CA SER A 565 -30.13 17.66 -9.99
C SER A 565 -28.67 17.20 -9.79
N ASP A 566 -27.88 17.99 -9.06
CA ASP A 566 -26.45 17.70 -8.81
C ASP A 566 -26.20 16.47 -7.94
N TYR A 567 -27.15 16.13 -7.05
CA TYR A 567 -27.00 15.07 -6.05
C TYR A 567 -28.21 14.16 -6.01
N PHE A 568 -27.98 12.85 -6.02
CA PHE A 568 -29.04 11.84 -5.87
C PHE A 568 -28.90 11.16 -4.49
N PRO A 569 -29.72 11.54 -3.49
CA PRO A 569 -29.76 10.84 -2.19
C PRO A 569 -30.24 9.39 -2.36
N ILE A 570 -29.57 8.44 -1.68
CA ILE A 570 -29.97 7.01 -1.72
C ILE A 570 -31.22 6.76 -0.85
N ILE A 571 -31.40 7.56 0.22
CA ILE A 571 -32.40 7.29 1.27
C ILE A 571 -33.49 8.38 1.29
N GLN A 572 -33.10 9.66 1.22
CA GLN A 572 -34.04 10.78 1.30
C GLN A 572 -34.73 11.02 -0.04
N LYS A 573 -36.00 11.46 -0.02
CA LYS A 573 -36.77 11.80 -1.22
C LYS A 573 -36.85 13.31 -1.39
N VAL A 574 -35.80 13.88 -1.98
CA VAL A 574 -35.66 15.33 -2.19
C VAL A 574 -34.92 15.60 -3.51
N THR A 575 -35.35 16.65 -4.21
CA THR A 575 -34.74 17.17 -5.44
C THR A 575 -33.79 18.30 -5.06
N THR A 576 -32.51 18.21 -5.44
CA THR A 576 -31.52 19.28 -5.15
C THR A 576 -31.49 20.32 -6.26
N HIS A 577 -30.70 21.37 -6.03
CA HIS A 577 -30.27 22.29 -7.09
C HIS A 577 -29.57 21.56 -8.24
N SER A 578 -29.51 22.27 -9.37
CA SER A 578 -28.67 21.96 -10.53
C SER A 578 -27.68 23.11 -10.76
N SER A 579 -26.39 22.80 -10.86
CA SER A 579 -25.32 23.78 -11.11
C SER A 579 -24.89 23.73 -12.58
N MET A 580 -24.59 24.88 -13.20
CA MET A 580 -24.39 24.93 -14.67
C MET A 580 -23.26 24.01 -15.16
N ASN A 581 -22.17 23.86 -14.39
CA ASN A 581 -21.09 22.92 -14.71
C ASN A 581 -21.54 21.44 -14.62
N HIS A 582 -22.39 21.07 -13.67
CA HIS A 582 -22.96 19.72 -13.57
C HIS A 582 -23.95 19.44 -14.69
N VAL A 583 -24.79 20.42 -15.04
CA VAL A 583 -25.75 20.37 -16.15
C VAL A 583 -25.04 20.16 -17.49
N LEU A 584 -24.03 20.99 -17.78
CA LEU A 584 -23.23 20.88 -19.01
C LEU A 584 -22.38 19.61 -19.03
N GLY A 585 -21.75 19.23 -17.92
CA GLY A 585 -20.97 18.01 -17.80
C GLY A 585 -21.78 16.74 -18.06
N GLY A 586 -22.97 16.64 -17.43
CA GLY A 586 -23.92 15.55 -17.67
C GLY A 586 -24.44 15.53 -19.12
N MET A 587 -24.79 16.68 -19.69
CA MET A 587 -25.17 16.80 -21.10
C MET A 587 -24.05 16.35 -22.05
N ASN A 588 -22.81 16.80 -21.81
CA ASN A 588 -21.63 16.42 -22.60
C ASN A 588 -21.38 14.91 -22.55
N LEU A 589 -21.55 14.29 -21.38
CA LEU A 589 -21.42 12.85 -21.22
C LEU A 589 -22.55 12.08 -21.92
N LEU A 590 -23.78 12.58 -21.91
CA LEU A 590 -24.90 12.01 -22.69
C LEU A 590 -24.62 12.09 -24.20
N LEU A 591 -24.08 13.20 -24.70
CA LEU A 591 -23.70 13.35 -26.12
C LEU A 591 -22.54 12.42 -26.51
N LEU A 592 -21.58 12.19 -25.60
CA LEU A 592 -20.52 11.18 -25.76
C LEU A 592 -21.10 9.76 -25.78
N ALA A 593 -22.00 9.41 -24.86
CA ALA A 593 -22.66 8.11 -24.80
C ALA A 593 -23.55 7.85 -26.02
N TYR A 594 -24.20 8.88 -26.58
CA TYR A 594 -24.89 8.80 -27.86
C TYR A 594 -23.92 8.50 -29.02
N GLN A 595 -22.79 9.21 -29.11
CA GLN A 595 -21.80 8.99 -30.17
C GLN A 595 -21.13 7.61 -30.09
N GLU A 596 -20.92 7.08 -28.89
CA GLU A 596 -20.27 5.78 -28.66
C GLU A 596 -21.25 4.59 -28.77
N PHE A 597 -22.51 4.74 -28.35
CA PHE A 597 -23.46 3.62 -28.25
C PHE A 597 -24.65 3.68 -29.22
N GLY A 598 -24.94 4.83 -29.85
CA GLY A 598 -26.03 4.98 -30.82
C GLY A 598 -27.45 4.88 -30.24
N ASP A 599 -27.61 4.96 -28.92
CA ASP A 599 -28.91 4.89 -28.25
C ASP A 599 -29.53 6.30 -28.14
N GLU A 600 -30.57 6.56 -28.93
CA GLU A 600 -31.21 7.89 -29.09
C GLU A 600 -31.73 8.47 -27.76
N LYS A 601 -32.00 7.63 -26.74
CA LYS A 601 -32.45 8.13 -25.42
C LYS A 601 -31.45 9.12 -24.80
N TYR A 602 -30.14 8.92 -25.01
CA TYR A 602 -29.11 9.83 -24.50
C TYR A 602 -29.19 11.19 -25.20
N LEU A 603 -29.43 11.20 -26.51
CA LEU A 603 -29.59 12.42 -27.29
C LEU A 603 -30.91 13.15 -26.98
N VAL A 604 -32.00 12.42 -26.71
CA VAL A 604 -33.28 13.00 -26.25
C VAL A 604 -33.10 13.71 -24.91
N THR A 605 -32.45 13.08 -23.93
CA THR A 605 -32.16 13.73 -22.64
C THR A 605 -31.20 14.92 -22.80
N ALA A 606 -30.17 14.81 -23.64
CA ALA A 606 -29.26 15.93 -23.91
C ALA A 606 -29.95 17.12 -24.61
N ARG A 607 -30.87 16.88 -25.56
CA ARG A 607 -31.71 17.91 -26.19
C ARG A 607 -32.61 18.59 -25.18
N ALA A 608 -33.26 17.84 -24.29
CA ALA A 608 -34.12 18.40 -23.24
C ALA A 608 -33.36 19.36 -22.30
N ILE A 609 -32.10 19.03 -21.97
CA ILE A 609 -31.20 19.91 -21.22
C ILE A 609 -30.80 21.14 -22.05
N MET A 610 -30.35 20.96 -23.30
CA MET A 610 -29.89 22.07 -24.13
C MET A 610 -31.02 23.07 -24.44
N THR A 611 -32.23 22.58 -24.71
CA THR A 611 -33.41 23.43 -24.91
C THR A 611 -33.88 24.11 -23.61
N ALA A 612 -33.59 23.54 -22.42
CA ALA A 612 -33.76 24.26 -21.16
C ALA A 612 -32.73 25.41 -21.03
N ILE A 613 -31.46 25.16 -21.37
CA ILE A 613 -30.41 26.21 -21.42
C ILE A 613 -30.79 27.32 -22.40
N GLU A 614 -31.31 26.99 -23.58
CA GLU A 614 -31.74 27.95 -24.61
C GLU A 614 -32.88 28.87 -24.12
N LYS A 615 -33.92 28.32 -23.50
CA LYS A 615 -35.05 29.10 -22.96
C LYS A 615 -34.64 30.07 -21.85
N ASP A 616 -33.75 29.61 -20.96
CA ASP A 616 -33.37 30.33 -19.75
C ASP A 616 -32.00 31.02 -19.83
N GLN A 617 -31.33 31.01 -20.99
CA GLN A 617 -30.01 31.59 -21.24
C GLN A 617 -29.86 33.01 -20.67
N HIS A 618 -30.87 33.85 -20.94
CA HIS A 618 -30.96 35.24 -20.48
C HIS A 618 -31.16 35.41 -18.96
N LYS A 619 -31.54 34.34 -18.25
CA LYS A 619 -31.60 34.29 -16.79
C LYS A 619 -30.26 33.84 -16.20
N TRP A 620 -29.62 32.85 -16.82
CA TRP A 620 -28.34 32.29 -16.40
C TRP A 620 -27.17 33.27 -16.52
N ILE A 621 -27.18 34.15 -17.52
CA ILE A 621 -26.18 35.23 -17.67
C ILE A 621 -26.51 36.38 -16.71
N ARG A 622 -25.50 36.82 -15.95
CA ARG A 622 -25.56 37.89 -14.94
C ARG A 622 -25.25 39.25 -15.57
N ASP A 623 -25.62 40.34 -14.90
CA ASP A 623 -25.37 41.74 -15.35
C ASP A 623 -23.89 42.06 -15.63
N ASN A 624 -22.95 41.32 -15.04
CA ASN A 624 -21.50 41.44 -15.23
C ASN A 624 -20.93 40.50 -16.31
N GLY A 625 -21.77 39.74 -17.02
CA GLY A 625 -21.38 38.75 -18.02
C GLY A 625 -20.96 37.38 -17.47
N ASP A 626 -20.86 37.24 -16.14
CA ASP A 626 -20.66 35.94 -15.49
C ASP A 626 -21.93 35.06 -15.60
N ILE A 627 -21.81 33.78 -15.25
CA ILE A 627 -22.93 32.84 -15.20
C ILE A 627 -23.33 32.65 -13.72
N TRP A 628 -24.62 32.43 -13.43
CA TRP A 628 -25.04 31.99 -12.10
C TRP A 628 -24.59 30.56 -11.81
N TYR A 629 -24.06 30.30 -10.62
CA TYR A 629 -23.61 28.97 -10.23
C TYR A 629 -24.70 27.91 -10.39
N LYS A 630 -25.89 28.15 -9.82
CA LYS A 630 -26.95 27.14 -9.73
C LYS A 630 -28.37 27.67 -9.78
N ILE A 631 -29.29 26.80 -10.19
CA ILE A 631 -30.75 26.96 -10.10
C ILE A 631 -31.32 26.03 -9.02
N SER A 632 -32.29 26.53 -8.26
CA SER A 632 -33.03 25.77 -7.23
C SER A 632 -34.34 25.22 -7.79
N SER A 633 -34.99 24.28 -7.10
CA SER A 633 -36.21 23.59 -7.56
C SER A 633 -37.46 24.48 -7.64
N ASP A 634 -37.37 25.74 -7.20
CA ASP A 634 -38.37 26.80 -7.37
C ASP A 634 -38.05 27.75 -8.56
N GLY A 635 -36.97 27.47 -9.31
CA GLY A 635 -36.44 28.31 -10.38
C GLY A 635 -35.48 29.42 -9.93
N THR A 636 -35.16 29.53 -8.63
CA THR A 636 -34.29 30.61 -8.13
C THR A 636 -32.81 30.37 -8.45
N LEU A 637 -32.21 31.30 -9.19
CA LEU A 637 -30.78 31.32 -9.53
C LEU A 637 -29.95 32.01 -8.44
N VAL A 638 -28.85 31.38 -8.00
CA VAL A 638 -28.02 31.85 -6.86
C VAL A 638 -26.55 31.47 -7.04
N GLY A 639 -25.65 32.35 -6.59
CA GLY A 639 -24.24 32.07 -6.35
C GLY A 639 -23.30 32.45 -7.50
N ASP A 640 -22.05 32.77 -7.14
CA ASP A 640 -20.97 33.04 -8.09
C ASP A 640 -20.42 31.73 -8.67
N ASP A 641 -20.34 31.65 -9.99
CA ASP A 641 -19.94 30.43 -10.71
C ASP A 641 -18.42 30.18 -10.65
N TYR A 642 -18.01 28.93 -10.84
CA TYR A 642 -16.61 28.54 -10.91
C TYR A 642 -15.86 29.34 -11.99
N GLN A 643 -14.63 29.74 -11.68
CA GLN A 643 -13.80 30.61 -12.53
C GLN A 643 -13.64 30.04 -13.95
N HIS A 644 -13.09 28.84 -14.10
CA HIS A 644 -12.79 28.26 -15.41
C HIS A 644 -13.68 27.08 -15.83
N LEU A 645 -14.27 26.36 -14.87
CA LEU A 645 -14.90 25.06 -15.10
C LEU A 645 -16.05 25.12 -16.11
N THR A 646 -17.00 26.03 -15.89
CA THR A 646 -18.18 26.19 -16.76
C THR A 646 -17.81 26.62 -18.18
N LEU A 647 -16.69 27.33 -18.38
CA LEU A 647 -16.18 27.67 -19.71
C LEU A 647 -15.57 26.43 -20.41
N GLU A 648 -14.88 25.54 -19.69
CA GLU A 648 -14.41 24.26 -20.24
C GLU A 648 -15.59 23.36 -20.66
N ASP A 649 -16.62 23.26 -19.82
CA ASP A 649 -17.82 22.46 -20.12
C ASP A 649 -18.65 23.06 -21.27
N LEU A 650 -18.73 24.39 -21.42
CA LEU A 650 -19.34 25.06 -22.58
C LEU A 650 -18.57 24.80 -23.89
N ILE A 651 -17.23 24.87 -23.86
CA ILE A 651 -16.39 24.58 -25.03
C ILE A 651 -16.57 23.12 -25.47
N ASN A 652 -16.70 22.19 -24.52
CA ASN A 652 -17.01 20.79 -24.82
C ASN A 652 -18.42 20.63 -25.41
N ALA A 653 -19.43 21.37 -24.90
CA ALA A 653 -20.77 21.37 -25.48
C ALA A 653 -20.76 21.82 -26.94
N TYR A 654 -20.02 22.89 -27.28
CA TYR A 654 -19.83 23.32 -28.67
C TYR A 654 -19.18 22.21 -29.52
N LYS A 655 -18.15 21.52 -29.00
CA LYS A 655 -17.45 20.40 -29.69
C LYS A 655 -18.33 19.16 -29.93
N PHE A 656 -19.40 18.96 -29.15
CA PHE A 656 -20.38 17.90 -29.39
C PHE A 656 -21.51 18.37 -30.32
N TRP A 657 -22.18 19.47 -30.00
CA TRP A 657 -23.33 19.95 -30.77
C TRP A 657 -22.97 20.31 -32.21
N SER A 658 -21.77 20.83 -32.48
CA SER A 658 -21.30 21.11 -33.86
C SER A 658 -21.19 19.88 -34.77
N LYS A 659 -21.21 18.67 -34.19
CA LYS A 659 -21.21 17.38 -34.91
C LYS A 659 -22.58 16.69 -34.94
N ILE A 660 -23.53 17.14 -34.11
CA ILE A 660 -24.80 16.46 -33.83
C ILE A 660 -25.98 17.29 -34.31
N ASP A 661 -26.08 18.53 -33.84
CA ASP A 661 -27.19 19.45 -34.14
C ASP A 661 -26.68 20.91 -34.06
N PRO A 662 -26.23 21.50 -35.19
CA PRO A 662 -25.63 22.84 -35.20
C PRO A 662 -26.59 23.99 -34.84
N THR A 663 -27.87 23.72 -34.62
CA THR A 663 -28.88 24.74 -34.27
C THR A 663 -28.59 25.37 -32.90
N TYR A 664 -28.09 24.59 -31.95
CA TYR A 664 -27.77 25.04 -30.59
C TYR A 664 -26.50 25.88 -30.44
N LEU A 665 -25.70 26.04 -31.52
CA LEU A 665 -24.37 26.65 -31.43
C LEU A 665 -24.42 28.13 -31.02
N THR A 666 -25.39 28.90 -31.51
CA THR A 666 -25.50 30.34 -31.19
C THR A 666 -25.68 30.57 -29.68
N THR A 667 -26.54 29.80 -29.01
CA THR A 667 -26.74 29.88 -27.56
C THR A 667 -25.44 29.63 -26.79
N ILE A 668 -24.65 28.65 -27.24
CA ILE A 668 -23.38 28.24 -26.60
C ILE A 668 -22.29 29.28 -26.89
N GLU A 669 -22.21 29.80 -28.11
CA GLU A 669 -21.30 30.89 -28.50
C GLU A 669 -21.50 32.14 -27.64
N GLU A 670 -22.76 32.54 -27.42
CA GLU A 670 -23.10 33.69 -26.58
C GLU A 670 -22.72 33.47 -25.12
N MET A 671 -22.94 32.26 -24.56
CA MET A 671 -22.52 31.93 -23.20
C MET A 671 -20.98 31.86 -23.06
N ILE A 672 -20.27 31.30 -24.04
CA ILE A 672 -18.79 31.32 -24.12
C ILE A 672 -18.29 32.77 -24.15
N ALA A 673 -18.84 33.59 -25.05
CA ALA A 673 -18.45 34.99 -25.21
C ALA A 673 -18.70 35.80 -23.93
N SER A 674 -19.81 35.55 -23.23
CA SER A 674 -20.15 36.20 -21.95
C SER A 674 -19.14 35.83 -20.85
N LYS A 675 -18.99 34.53 -20.55
CA LYS A 675 -18.09 34.05 -19.49
C LYS A 675 -16.62 34.43 -19.76
N SER A 676 -16.14 34.31 -21.00
CA SER A 676 -14.81 34.77 -21.39
C SER A 676 -14.61 36.28 -21.28
N SER A 677 -15.67 37.08 -21.50
CA SER A 677 -15.62 38.52 -21.32
C SER A 677 -15.53 38.91 -19.84
N TYR A 678 -16.30 38.25 -18.97
CA TYR A 678 -16.18 38.40 -17.52
C TYR A 678 -14.79 38.02 -16.99
N LEU A 679 -14.26 36.85 -17.38
CA LEU A 679 -12.90 36.45 -17.02
C LEU A 679 -11.83 37.45 -17.54
N SER A 680 -12.13 38.15 -18.62
CA SER A 680 -11.28 39.20 -19.19
C SER A 680 -11.44 40.58 -18.53
N SER A 681 -12.55 40.90 -17.87
CA SER A 681 -12.70 42.14 -17.08
C SER A 681 -12.01 42.00 -15.74
N GLU A 682 -12.21 40.86 -15.08
CA GLU A 682 -11.61 40.56 -13.77
C GLU A 682 -10.15 40.09 -13.87
N THR A 683 -9.61 39.95 -15.09
CA THR A 683 -8.22 39.50 -15.38
C THR A 683 -7.90 38.12 -14.78
N LEU A 684 -8.90 37.23 -14.77
CA LEU A 684 -8.86 35.92 -14.12
C LEU A 684 -8.12 34.83 -14.94
N GLY A 685 -7.63 35.16 -16.13
CA GLY A 685 -6.80 34.25 -16.95
C GLY A 685 -7.57 33.04 -17.50
N TYR A 686 -6.84 32.03 -17.95
CA TYR A 686 -7.38 30.84 -18.64
C TYR A 686 -6.56 29.59 -18.31
N THR A 687 -7.15 28.40 -18.47
CA THR A 687 -6.43 27.12 -18.36
C THR A 687 -5.86 26.68 -19.71
N THR A 688 -4.86 25.78 -19.68
CA THR A 688 -4.36 25.09 -20.89
C THR A 688 -5.48 24.36 -21.66
N LYS A 689 -6.51 23.89 -20.95
CA LYS A 689 -7.71 23.29 -21.55
C LYS A 689 -8.58 24.32 -22.27
N ILE A 690 -8.83 25.49 -21.67
CA ILE A 690 -9.54 26.61 -22.33
C ILE A 690 -8.78 27.05 -23.59
N TYR A 691 -7.45 27.23 -23.51
CA TYR A 691 -6.65 27.65 -24.66
C TYR A 691 -6.75 26.67 -25.84
N ASN A 692 -6.48 25.38 -25.60
CA ASN A 692 -6.59 24.36 -26.65
C ASN A 692 -8.04 24.17 -27.11
N GLY A 693 -8.99 24.20 -26.17
CA GLY A 693 -10.41 24.06 -26.44
C GLY A 693 -10.96 25.15 -27.38
N LEU A 694 -10.68 26.42 -27.10
CA LEU A 694 -11.03 27.55 -27.96
C LEU A 694 -10.31 27.50 -29.31
N LYS A 695 -9.04 27.06 -29.33
CA LYS A 695 -8.28 26.86 -30.56
C LYS A 695 -8.90 25.79 -31.47
N ASP A 696 -9.32 24.66 -30.91
CA ASP A 696 -9.94 23.55 -31.65
C ASP A 696 -11.27 23.96 -32.31
N ILE A 697 -12.05 24.84 -31.66
CA ILE A 697 -13.34 25.32 -32.18
C ILE A 697 -13.23 26.62 -32.99
N GLY A 698 -12.02 27.16 -33.19
CA GLY A 698 -11.77 28.37 -33.98
C GLY A 698 -12.14 29.69 -33.28
N MET A 699 -12.18 29.70 -31.93
CA MET A 699 -12.69 30.81 -31.11
C MET A 699 -11.64 31.49 -30.22
N LEU A 700 -10.38 31.56 -30.64
CA LEU A 700 -9.32 32.24 -29.89
C LEU A 700 -9.55 33.74 -29.66
N GLN A 701 -10.49 34.39 -30.36
CA GLN A 701 -10.96 35.73 -30.03
C GLN A 701 -11.65 35.84 -28.65
N TYR A 702 -12.14 34.72 -28.11
CA TYR A 702 -12.73 34.61 -26.77
C TYR A 702 -11.74 34.01 -25.75
N LEU A 703 -10.43 34.00 -26.02
CA LEU A 703 -9.44 33.60 -25.02
C LEU A 703 -9.42 34.64 -23.88
N PRO A 704 -9.67 34.25 -22.61
CA PRO A 704 -9.67 35.20 -21.50
C PRO A 704 -8.34 35.95 -21.32
N LYS A 705 -8.41 37.20 -20.86
CA LYS A 705 -7.21 37.97 -20.51
C LYS A 705 -6.68 37.60 -19.13
N GLY A 706 -5.37 37.41 -19.05
CA GLY A 706 -4.64 37.15 -17.80
C GLY A 706 -3.50 36.17 -18.02
N GLU A 707 -3.01 35.61 -16.94
CA GLU A 707 -2.00 34.54 -16.95
C GLU A 707 -2.64 33.19 -17.27
N GLU A 708 -1.84 32.25 -17.81
CA GLU A 708 -2.26 30.85 -17.87
C GLU A 708 -2.27 30.24 -16.45
N ARG A 709 -3.35 29.55 -16.11
CA ARG A 709 -3.52 28.77 -14.89
C ARG A 709 -3.39 27.29 -15.21
N THR A 710 -2.84 26.52 -14.27
CA THR A 710 -2.82 25.06 -14.33
C THR A 710 -3.78 24.52 -13.28
N ASP A 711 -4.41 23.38 -13.54
CA ASP A 711 -5.31 22.68 -12.59
C ASP A 711 -4.66 22.43 -11.20
N ALA A 712 -3.33 22.45 -11.15
CA ALA A 712 -2.54 22.37 -9.93
C ALA A 712 -2.70 23.60 -9.03
N LYS A 713 -2.83 24.83 -9.56
CA LYS A 713 -3.04 26.08 -8.82
C LYS A 713 -4.53 26.41 -8.71
#